data_AF-A0A5C1MGR0-F1
#
_entry.id   AF-A0A5C1MGR0-F1
#
_cell.length_a   1.000
_cell.length_b   1.000
_cell.length_c   1.000
_cell.angle_alpha   90.00
_cell.angle_beta   90.00
_cell.angle_gamma   90.00
#
_symmetry.space_group_name_H-M   'P 1'
#
loop_
_entity.id
_entity.type
_entity.pdbx_description
1 polymer ?
#
loop_
_entity_poly.entity_id
_entity_poly.type
_entity_poly.pdbx_seq_one_letter_code
_entity_poly.pdbx_strand_id
1 'polypeptide(L)'
;MSSIQSETKPLRPQLAALLADDIGTCTGCGVCVRECGFLRLYGSPRHIARSYNPDDPKKNVICFECSLCGLCSAVCPTGVKPQALFLEMRREAVDRGFGSFREHKGLLGYERTGTSRRFTWYGLPEGCTTIFFPGCALPGTRPGVTLAVYEKLRETLPTLGLVLDCCTKPSHDLGREQHFSRMFGEMVAWLESHGIQRVLVACPNCYKVFSEYAPQFHTETVYEKLAGILPAAASEAPAAPVTIHDPCVVRFASAPQEAARGLVSRSGRVIEEMPHTRTRTLCCGEGGTVGALAPDLADGWGELRSGEAAGRQVVTYCAGCANHLGKRLTVSHVLDLVFDASKPATGPITYVNRLRLKSRFKNIVPAAVTRERTVPGSGSGMLRPLLFLGVMIAAIVLVRASGAGQYLEPERLRALFAGFGIVAPLVYIAIYTVAPALMLPGLPISMAGATVFGPVWGVVYTIIGATLGACVAFLIARYAARDWVERQLIGSRWNKLDSETAQNGWKAVAFTRLIPLFPFNLLNFAFGLTKIPFPQYAVATFIFMLPGTIAFITFSSSLLGLLKGKVSREFFVGIILIVTVSLIPRLVKWYRNREPRPEIPWSLRRSLQCKAAAIAALAATAAGVYGAIQKYFWALNAYLYTIEFNLLFVAHRLGDGDLAGFVEYLRPMSNARAAGIALVCQTMHTFAFPFSPLRTTAAFTAAFGTPAGVAYVGGAGLVVAGLSALFGRFCLGDLAPLHYQYRGREPLTPTPAWAAWSAGAMAAIPGFPLLACGLWIGGFRIPLGRSVAALTAGLVVRMLLSLAIR
;
A
#
# COMPACT_ATOMS: atom_id res chain seq x y z
N MET A 1 -19.05 42.35 5.92
CA MET A 1 -18.84 42.04 4.49
C MET A 1 -17.53 42.67 4.06
N SER A 2 -16.46 41.89 4.01
CA SER A 2 -15.22 42.24 3.31
C SER A 2 -14.90 41.04 2.41
N SER A 3 -15.20 41.18 1.13
CA SER A 3 -14.86 40.21 0.10
C SER A 3 -13.35 40.05 0.05
N ILE A 4 -12.84 38.93 0.54
CA ILE A 4 -11.50 38.46 0.18
C ILE A 4 -11.63 38.04 -1.29
N GLN A 5 -11.35 38.97 -2.21
CA GLN A 5 -11.07 38.63 -3.59
C GLN A 5 -9.85 37.71 -3.56
N SER A 6 -10.08 36.41 -3.80
CA SER A 6 -9.00 35.47 -4.04
C SER A 6 -8.35 35.91 -5.35
N GLU A 7 -7.20 36.56 -5.29
CA GLU A 7 -6.39 36.85 -6.47
C GLU A 7 -6.12 35.52 -7.18
N THR A 8 -6.76 35.33 -8.34
CA THR A 8 -6.56 34.16 -9.17
C THR A 8 -5.13 34.22 -9.69
N LYS A 9 -4.29 33.28 -9.25
CA LYS A 9 -2.91 33.16 -9.72
C LYS A 9 -2.92 33.12 -11.26
N PRO A 10 -2.09 33.91 -11.96
CA PRO A 10 -2.03 33.88 -13.41
C PRO A 10 -1.62 32.49 -13.91
N LEU A 11 -2.13 32.10 -15.08
CA LEU A 11 -1.74 30.86 -15.76
C LEU A 11 -0.27 30.93 -16.19
N ARG A 12 0.40 29.77 -16.25
CA ARG A 12 1.70 29.66 -16.91
C ARG A 12 1.63 30.22 -18.34
N PRO A 13 2.61 31.03 -18.78
CA PRO A 13 2.59 31.65 -20.11
C PRO A 13 2.42 30.64 -21.25
N GLN A 14 3.09 29.48 -21.16
CA GLN A 14 2.98 28.42 -22.16
C GLN A 14 1.57 27.81 -22.22
N LEU A 15 0.92 27.64 -21.06
CA LEU A 15 -0.45 27.15 -21.00
C LEU A 15 -1.43 28.18 -21.58
N ALA A 16 -1.25 29.45 -21.25
CA ALA A 16 -2.07 30.54 -21.79
C ALA A 16 -1.96 30.62 -23.31
N ALA A 17 -0.74 30.54 -23.87
CA ALA A 17 -0.52 30.51 -25.31
C ALA A 17 -1.17 29.29 -25.99
N LEU A 18 -1.08 28.10 -25.40
CA LEU A 18 -1.73 26.90 -25.95
C LEU A 18 -3.27 26.98 -25.92
N LEU A 19 -3.84 27.60 -24.89
CA LEU A 19 -5.29 27.80 -24.77
C LEU A 19 -5.82 28.86 -25.75
N ALA A 20 -5.06 29.93 -25.97
CA ALA A 20 -5.44 31.03 -26.84
C ALA A 20 -5.19 30.72 -28.32
N ASP A 21 -3.97 30.32 -28.66
CA ASP A 21 -3.50 30.28 -30.05
C ASP A 21 -3.63 28.89 -30.67
N ASP A 22 -2.99 27.87 -30.07
CA ASP A 22 -2.93 26.52 -30.64
C ASP A 22 -4.32 25.88 -30.71
N ILE A 23 -5.05 25.88 -29.58
CA ILE A 23 -6.43 25.36 -29.56
C ILE A 23 -7.42 26.30 -30.28
N GLY A 24 -7.09 27.59 -30.41
CA GLY A 24 -7.87 28.55 -31.20
C GLY A 24 -8.04 28.10 -32.67
N THR A 25 -7.02 27.46 -33.24
CA THR A 25 -7.04 26.94 -34.62
C THR A 25 -7.79 25.60 -34.78
N CYS A 26 -8.31 25.01 -33.71
CA CYS A 26 -9.01 23.72 -33.76
C CYS A 26 -10.39 23.83 -34.44
N THR A 27 -10.55 23.15 -35.58
CA THR A 27 -11.81 23.15 -36.36
C THR A 27 -12.95 22.33 -35.73
N GLY A 28 -12.67 21.50 -34.73
CA GLY A 28 -13.69 20.63 -34.12
C GLY A 28 -14.06 19.39 -34.94
N CYS A 29 -13.24 19.01 -35.94
CA CYS A 29 -13.52 17.90 -36.86
C CYS A 29 -13.63 16.48 -36.23
N GLY A 30 -13.22 16.31 -34.97
CA GLY A 30 -13.36 15.04 -34.24
C GLY A 30 -12.42 13.90 -34.64
N VAL A 31 -11.50 14.09 -35.59
CA VAL A 31 -10.55 13.03 -36.02
C VAL A 31 -9.74 12.48 -34.83
N CYS A 32 -9.16 13.37 -34.02
CA CYS A 32 -8.40 12.97 -32.82
C CYS A 32 -9.27 12.27 -31.76
N VAL A 33 -10.57 12.57 -31.71
CA VAL A 33 -11.52 11.94 -30.78
C VAL A 33 -11.76 10.50 -31.22
N ARG A 34 -12.00 10.24 -32.51
CA ARG A 34 -12.23 8.88 -33.01
C ARG A 34 -11.07 7.92 -32.69
N GLU A 35 -9.84 8.41 -32.81
CA GLU A 35 -8.61 7.61 -32.65
C GLU A 35 -8.15 7.44 -31.19
N CYS A 36 -8.66 8.24 -30.24
CA CYS A 36 -8.12 8.29 -28.88
C CYS A 36 -9.16 7.91 -27.83
N GLY A 37 -8.95 6.77 -27.14
CA GLY A 37 -9.78 6.32 -26.02
C GLY A 37 -10.03 7.40 -24.95
N PHE A 38 -9.00 8.16 -24.57
CA PHE A 38 -9.12 9.26 -23.61
C PHE A 38 -10.03 10.40 -24.13
N LEU A 39 -9.86 10.83 -25.38
CA LEU A 39 -10.69 11.91 -25.95
C LEU A 39 -12.12 11.46 -26.26
N ARG A 40 -12.37 10.17 -26.52
CA ARG A 40 -13.74 9.63 -26.59
C ARG A 40 -14.48 9.76 -25.27
N LEU A 41 -13.76 9.60 -24.16
CA LEU A 41 -14.33 9.68 -22.81
C LEU A 41 -14.58 11.13 -22.38
N TYR A 42 -13.60 12.02 -22.61
CA TYR A 42 -13.61 13.39 -22.06
C TYR A 42 -13.97 14.50 -23.07
N GLY A 43 -14.12 14.15 -24.35
CA GLY A 43 -14.45 15.10 -25.41
C GLY A 43 -13.22 15.66 -26.13
N SER A 44 -13.48 16.58 -27.07
CA SER A 44 -12.42 17.13 -27.92
C SER A 44 -11.43 18.02 -27.14
N PRO A 45 -10.18 18.15 -27.61
CA PRO A 45 -9.21 19.06 -27.00
C PRO A 45 -9.73 20.51 -26.87
N ARG A 46 -10.52 20.98 -27.85
CA ARG A 46 -11.16 22.31 -27.82
C ARG A 46 -12.20 22.43 -26.71
N HIS A 47 -13.01 21.38 -26.50
CA HIS A 47 -13.99 21.36 -25.42
C HIS A 47 -13.31 21.37 -24.05
N ILE A 48 -12.26 20.56 -23.87
CA ILE A 48 -11.49 20.49 -22.63
C ILE A 48 -10.78 21.83 -22.35
N ALA A 49 -10.15 22.43 -23.35
CA ALA A 49 -9.50 23.74 -23.22
C ALA A 49 -10.47 24.85 -22.82
N ARG A 50 -11.65 24.91 -23.44
CA ARG A 50 -12.68 25.93 -23.14
C ARG A 50 -13.31 25.77 -21.77
N SER A 51 -13.35 24.54 -21.25
CA SER A 51 -13.89 24.23 -19.92
C SER A 51 -12.82 24.20 -18.83
N TYR A 52 -11.56 24.50 -19.19
CA TYR A 52 -10.46 24.47 -18.25
C TYR A 52 -10.59 25.57 -17.20
N ASN A 53 -10.63 25.17 -15.94
CA ASN A 53 -10.55 26.06 -14.80
C ASN A 53 -9.35 25.64 -13.95
N PRO A 54 -8.29 26.45 -13.85
CA PRO A 54 -7.08 26.08 -13.11
C PRO A 54 -7.32 25.89 -11.61
N ASP A 55 -8.39 26.49 -11.06
CA ASP A 55 -8.74 26.45 -9.64
C ASP A 55 -9.75 25.34 -9.29
N ASP A 56 -10.06 24.44 -10.23
CA ASP A 56 -10.89 23.25 -10.00
C ASP A 56 -10.05 21.95 -10.05
N PRO A 57 -9.48 21.50 -8.91
CA PRO A 57 -8.65 20.30 -8.85
C PRO A 57 -9.38 19.03 -9.28
N LYS A 58 -10.71 18.96 -9.08
CA LYS A 58 -11.50 17.77 -9.41
C LYS A 58 -11.60 17.60 -10.91
N LYS A 59 -11.82 18.69 -11.65
CA LYS A 59 -11.82 18.66 -13.12
C LYS A 59 -10.42 18.48 -13.70
N ASN A 60 -9.40 19.04 -13.05
CA ASN A 60 -8.05 19.01 -13.59
C ASN A 60 -7.34 17.65 -13.45
N VAL A 61 -7.88 16.70 -12.67
CA VAL A 61 -7.37 15.31 -12.62
C VAL A 61 -7.29 14.68 -14.01
N ILE A 62 -8.21 15.00 -14.92
CA ILE A 62 -8.27 14.40 -16.27
C ILE A 62 -6.96 14.58 -17.06
N CYS A 63 -6.21 15.66 -16.84
CA CYS A 63 -4.95 15.86 -17.56
C CYS A 63 -3.93 14.77 -17.20
N PHE A 64 -4.00 14.19 -16.00
CA PHE A 64 -3.17 13.08 -15.54
C PHE A 64 -3.61 11.71 -16.07
N GLU A 65 -4.78 11.62 -16.70
CA GLU A 65 -5.29 10.40 -17.36
C GLU A 65 -4.98 10.35 -18.86
N CYS A 66 -4.47 11.44 -19.44
CA CYS A 66 -3.92 11.45 -20.80
C CYS A 66 -2.58 10.70 -20.87
N SER A 67 -2.36 9.83 -21.86
CA SER A 67 -1.07 9.11 -21.96
C SER A 67 0.08 9.93 -22.55
N LEU A 68 -0.17 11.18 -22.95
CA LEU A 68 0.80 12.05 -23.62
C LEU A 68 1.48 11.40 -24.85
N CYS A 69 0.76 10.49 -25.54
CA CYS A 69 1.30 9.68 -26.63
C CYS A 69 1.38 10.42 -27.99
N GLY A 70 0.79 11.61 -28.10
CA GLY A 70 0.86 12.46 -29.29
C GLY A 70 0.06 11.97 -30.51
N LEU A 71 -0.73 10.89 -30.41
CA LEU A 71 -1.55 10.40 -31.54
C LEU A 71 -2.52 11.48 -32.03
N CYS A 72 -3.15 12.20 -31.11
CA CYS A 72 -4.07 13.30 -31.42
C CYS A 72 -3.41 14.42 -32.23
N SER A 73 -2.13 14.68 -32.03
CA SER A 73 -1.35 15.65 -32.81
C SER A 73 -1.01 15.10 -34.19
N ALA A 74 -0.64 13.82 -34.29
CA ALA A 74 -0.29 13.20 -35.56
C ALA A 74 -1.46 13.08 -36.54
N VAL A 75 -2.69 12.97 -36.04
CA VAL A 75 -3.90 12.87 -36.87
C VAL A 75 -4.62 14.21 -37.03
N CYS A 76 -4.11 15.30 -36.46
CA CYS A 76 -4.76 16.61 -36.54
C CYS A 76 -4.51 17.25 -37.91
N PRO A 77 -5.55 17.58 -38.70
CA PRO A 77 -5.37 18.18 -40.02
C PRO A 77 -4.83 19.62 -39.97
N THR A 78 -5.01 20.32 -38.85
CA THR A 78 -4.57 21.71 -38.67
C THR A 78 -3.31 21.82 -37.80
N GLY A 79 -2.70 20.69 -37.41
CA GLY A 79 -1.43 20.66 -36.68
C GLY A 79 -1.50 21.00 -35.19
N VAL A 80 -2.70 21.05 -34.60
CA VAL A 80 -2.90 21.32 -33.16
C VAL A 80 -2.12 20.30 -32.30
N LYS A 81 -1.58 20.74 -31.16
CA LYS A 81 -0.76 19.89 -30.28
C LYS A 81 -1.45 19.62 -28.92
N PRO A 82 -2.54 18.84 -28.85
CA PRO A 82 -3.20 18.55 -27.57
C PRO A 82 -2.27 17.89 -26.53
N GLN A 83 -1.28 17.11 -26.98
CA GLN A 83 -0.32 16.50 -26.07
C GLN A 83 0.53 17.54 -25.32
N ALA A 84 0.86 18.68 -25.93
CA ALA A 84 1.54 19.79 -25.25
C ALA A 84 0.59 20.49 -24.28
N LEU A 85 -0.66 20.71 -24.67
CA LEU A 85 -1.70 21.26 -23.79
C LEU A 85 -1.83 20.45 -22.50
N PHE A 86 -2.02 19.13 -22.60
CA PHE A 86 -2.17 18.28 -21.41
C PHE A 86 -0.91 18.25 -20.53
N LEU A 87 0.29 18.34 -21.11
CA LEU A 87 1.52 18.44 -20.33
C LEU A 87 1.58 19.76 -19.55
N GLU A 88 1.26 20.89 -20.17
CA GLU A 88 1.21 22.18 -19.47
C GLU A 88 0.09 22.25 -18.42
N MET A 89 -1.07 21.64 -18.67
CA MET A 89 -2.12 21.50 -17.65
C MET A 89 -1.62 20.72 -16.42
N ARG A 90 -0.82 19.66 -16.61
CA ARG A 90 -0.20 18.93 -15.49
C ARG A 90 0.80 19.80 -14.74
N ARG A 91 1.64 20.56 -15.44
CA ARG A 91 2.63 21.46 -14.84
C ARG A 91 1.93 22.56 -14.02
N GLU A 92 0.90 23.18 -14.57
CA GLU A 92 0.05 24.15 -13.86
C GLU A 92 -0.58 23.54 -12.60
N ALA A 93 -1.14 22.33 -12.70
CA ALA A 93 -1.73 21.64 -11.57
C ALA A 93 -0.69 21.32 -10.46
N VAL A 94 0.55 20.99 -10.83
CA VAL A 94 1.64 20.80 -9.87
C VAL A 94 2.05 22.12 -9.21
N ASP A 95 2.17 23.21 -9.98
CA ASP A 95 2.55 24.53 -9.47
C ASP A 95 1.47 25.16 -8.57
N ARG A 96 0.23 24.72 -8.69
CA ARG A 96 -0.89 25.05 -7.78
C ARG A 96 -1.02 24.09 -6.60
N GLY A 97 -0.20 23.04 -6.52
CA GLY A 97 -0.16 22.10 -5.39
C GLY A 97 -1.10 20.89 -5.49
N PHE A 98 -1.74 20.66 -6.64
CA PHE A 98 -2.73 19.60 -6.86
C PHE A 98 -2.19 18.34 -7.59
N GLY A 99 -1.02 18.40 -8.23
CA GLY A 99 -0.49 17.28 -9.05
C GLY A 99 0.22 16.13 -8.31
N SER A 100 0.04 15.99 -6.99
CA SER A 100 0.70 14.95 -6.19
C SER A 100 -0.28 13.87 -5.73
N PHE A 101 -0.41 12.80 -6.52
CA PHE A 101 -1.27 11.66 -6.23
C PHE A 101 -0.56 10.55 -5.47
N ARG A 102 -1.28 9.85 -4.58
CA ARG A 102 -0.72 8.73 -3.79
C ARG A 102 -0.40 7.53 -4.68
N GLU A 103 -1.18 7.36 -5.72
CA GLU A 103 -1.12 6.33 -6.75
C GLU A 103 0.23 6.38 -7.49
N HIS A 104 0.81 7.58 -7.65
CA HIS A 104 2.14 7.77 -8.25
C HIS A 104 3.30 7.36 -7.33
N LYS A 105 3.05 6.97 -6.06
CA LYS A 105 4.12 6.65 -5.10
C LYS A 105 5.06 5.55 -5.59
N GLY A 106 4.53 4.50 -6.23
CA GLY A 106 5.35 3.41 -6.76
C GLY A 106 6.31 3.89 -7.85
N LEU A 107 5.79 4.67 -8.79
CA LEU A 107 6.57 5.25 -9.89
C LEU A 107 7.61 6.26 -9.42
N LEU A 108 7.23 7.18 -8.53
CA LEU A 108 8.17 8.15 -7.93
C LEU A 108 9.23 7.45 -7.06
N GLY A 109 8.88 6.30 -6.46
CA GLY A 109 9.83 5.43 -5.77
C GLY A 109 10.83 4.78 -6.73
N TYR A 110 10.36 4.31 -7.88
CA TYR A 110 11.20 3.74 -8.94
C TYR A 110 12.18 4.79 -9.50
N GLU A 111 11.72 6.00 -9.82
CA GLU A 111 12.56 7.10 -10.28
C GLU A 111 13.59 7.52 -9.23
N ARG A 112 13.17 7.68 -7.96
CA ARG A 112 14.08 8.01 -6.85
C ARG A 112 15.15 6.94 -6.66
N THR A 113 14.77 5.66 -6.77
CA THR A 113 15.72 4.55 -6.70
C THR A 113 16.68 4.61 -7.88
N GLY A 114 16.16 4.87 -9.08
CA GLY A 114 16.94 4.96 -10.31
C GLY A 114 17.95 6.10 -10.35
N THR A 115 17.67 7.20 -9.67
CA THR A 115 18.57 8.37 -9.53
C THR A 115 19.43 8.33 -8.25
N SER A 116 19.34 7.26 -7.46
CA SER A 116 20.12 7.15 -6.22
C SER A 116 21.57 6.75 -6.50
N ARG A 117 22.48 7.11 -5.59
CA ARG A 117 23.90 6.74 -5.64
C ARG A 117 24.13 5.24 -5.94
N ARG A 118 23.34 4.37 -5.32
CA ARG A 118 23.49 2.91 -5.46
C ARG A 118 23.30 2.44 -6.90
N PHE A 119 22.35 3.03 -7.61
CA PHE A 119 21.95 2.59 -8.96
C PHE A 119 22.51 3.47 -10.08
N THR A 120 23.22 4.53 -9.74
CA THR A 120 23.84 5.43 -10.71
C THR A 120 25.34 5.22 -10.78
N TRP A 121 25.90 5.32 -11.98
CA TRP A 121 27.34 5.30 -12.21
C TRP A 121 27.67 5.84 -13.59
N TYR A 122 28.71 6.67 -13.64
CA TYR A 122 29.22 7.33 -14.83
C TYR A 122 30.67 6.88 -14.94
N GLY A 123 31.04 6.29 -16.07
CA GLY A 123 32.42 5.88 -16.38
C GLY A 123 32.81 6.41 -17.74
N LEU A 124 33.72 7.39 -17.77
CA LEU A 124 34.21 8.02 -18.98
C LEU A 124 35.69 7.63 -19.20
N PRO A 125 36.00 6.90 -20.29
CA PRO A 125 37.38 6.69 -20.72
C PRO A 125 38.09 8.00 -21.09
N GLU A 126 39.42 7.95 -21.16
CA GLU A 126 40.21 9.07 -21.67
C GLU A 126 39.82 9.39 -23.13
N GLY A 127 39.65 10.67 -23.47
CA GLY A 127 39.20 11.11 -24.80
C GLY A 127 37.74 10.74 -25.15
N CYS A 128 36.92 10.36 -24.16
CA CYS A 128 35.52 10.01 -24.39
C CYS A 128 34.66 11.21 -24.82
N THR A 129 34.09 11.15 -26.03
CA THR A 129 33.10 12.14 -26.54
C THR A 129 31.70 11.55 -26.74
N THR A 130 31.57 10.22 -26.68
CA THR A 130 30.31 9.50 -26.90
C THR A 130 30.01 8.61 -25.70
N ILE A 131 28.77 8.65 -25.21
CA ILE A 131 28.31 7.78 -24.10
C ILE A 131 27.20 6.83 -24.53
N PHE A 132 27.16 5.66 -23.90
CA PHE A 132 26.00 4.77 -23.90
C PHE A 132 25.13 4.99 -22.66
N PHE A 133 23.86 5.32 -22.90
CA PHE A 133 22.82 5.52 -21.88
C PHE A 133 21.70 4.47 -22.05
N PRO A 134 21.77 3.30 -21.37
CA PRO A 134 20.79 2.23 -21.54
C PRO A 134 19.40 2.56 -20.96
N GLY A 135 19.29 3.64 -20.18
CA GLY A 135 18.10 3.98 -19.41
C GLY A 135 17.97 3.14 -18.13
N CYS A 136 16.82 3.25 -17.45
CA CYS A 136 16.66 2.69 -16.11
C CYS A 136 16.09 1.25 -16.08
N ALA A 137 15.26 0.87 -17.06
CA ALA A 137 14.55 -0.42 -17.06
C ALA A 137 15.35 -1.56 -17.72
N LEU A 138 16.06 -1.27 -18.81
CA LEU A 138 16.83 -2.27 -19.56
C LEU A 138 17.92 -2.94 -18.71
N PRO A 139 18.74 -2.20 -17.92
CA PRO A 139 19.77 -2.81 -17.06
C PRO A 139 19.22 -3.76 -15.99
N GLY A 140 17.94 -3.60 -15.60
CA GLY A 140 17.31 -4.48 -14.60
C GLY A 140 16.59 -5.67 -15.20
N THR A 141 15.88 -5.45 -16.30
CA THR A 141 15.09 -6.49 -16.98
C THR A 141 15.94 -7.39 -17.87
N ARG A 142 16.99 -6.83 -18.50
CA ARG A 142 17.84 -7.49 -19.50
C ARG A 142 19.32 -7.14 -19.28
N PRO A 143 19.91 -7.53 -18.14
CA PRO A 143 21.29 -7.14 -17.83
C PRO A 143 22.32 -7.71 -18.82
N GLY A 144 22.13 -8.96 -19.27
CA GLY A 144 23.01 -9.60 -20.24
C GLY A 144 22.99 -8.89 -21.60
N VAL A 145 21.80 -8.60 -22.13
CA VAL A 145 21.64 -7.82 -23.37
C VAL A 145 22.24 -6.42 -23.24
N THR A 146 22.05 -5.77 -22.09
CA THR A 146 22.63 -4.43 -21.86
C THR A 146 24.15 -4.47 -21.94
N LEU A 147 24.78 -5.52 -21.40
CA LEU A 147 26.22 -5.74 -21.48
C LEU A 147 26.65 -6.03 -22.92
N ALA A 148 25.98 -6.95 -23.61
CA ALA A 148 26.27 -7.32 -24.99
C ALA A 148 26.17 -6.13 -25.96
N VAL A 149 25.18 -5.26 -25.77
CA VAL A 149 25.07 -4.00 -26.55
C VAL A 149 26.27 -3.09 -26.30
N TYR A 150 26.70 -2.92 -25.05
CA TYR A 150 27.87 -2.10 -24.74
C TYR A 150 29.14 -2.66 -25.38
N GLU A 151 29.38 -3.96 -25.25
CA GLU A 151 30.52 -4.66 -25.84
C GLU A 151 30.53 -4.53 -27.36
N LYS A 152 29.37 -4.74 -28.00
CA LYS A 152 29.24 -4.60 -29.45
C LYS A 152 29.48 -3.17 -29.94
N LEU A 153 28.99 -2.16 -29.22
CA LEU A 153 29.25 -0.77 -29.57
C LEU A 153 30.73 -0.39 -29.43
N ARG A 154 31.46 -0.99 -28.47
CA ARG A 154 32.90 -0.73 -28.29
C ARG A 154 33.79 -1.20 -29.44
N GLU A 155 33.34 -2.16 -30.24
CA GLU A 155 34.07 -2.60 -31.43
C GLU A 155 34.29 -1.46 -32.43
N THR A 156 33.34 -0.52 -32.51
CA THR A 156 33.44 0.67 -33.39
C THR A 156 33.72 1.97 -32.63
N LEU A 157 33.52 1.98 -31.31
CA LEU A 157 33.73 3.14 -30.43
C LEU A 157 34.63 2.75 -29.23
N PRO A 158 35.96 2.67 -29.41
CA PRO A 158 36.88 2.19 -28.36
C PRO A 158 36.83 3.00 -27.06
N THR A 159 36.61 4.32 -27.16
CA THR A 159 36.52 5.27 -26.03
C THR A 159 35.09 5.49 -25.51
N LEU A 160 34.14 4.60 -25.84
CA LEU A 160 32.73 4.70 -25.44
C LEU A 160 32.57 4.72 -23.92
N GLY A 161 32.06 5.84 -23.40
CA GLY A 161 31.65 5.98 -22.02
C GLY A 161 30.32 5.28 -21.71
N LEU A 162 30.05 5.06 -20.42
CA LEU A 162 28.81 4.48 -19.94
C LEU A 162 28.19 5.35 -18.86
N VAL A 163 26.88 5.61 -18.99
CA VAL A 163 26.10 6.31 -17.96
C VAL A 163 24.88 5.48 -17.57
N LEU A 164 24.95 4.90 -16.38
CA LEU A 164 23.81 4.28 -15.70
C LEU A 164 23.08 5.38 -14.90
N ASP A 165 21.95 5.85 -15.41
CA ASP A 165 21.08 6.79 -14.69
C ASP A 165 19.62 6.71 -15.21
N CYS A 166 18.73 7.49 -14.60
CA CYS A 166 17.37 7.73 -15.05
C CYS A 166 17.26 9.12 -15.67
N CYS A 167 16.66 9.21 -16.86
CA CYS A 167 16.36 10.49 -17.52
C CYS A 167 15.24 11.30 -16.82
N THR A 168 14.66 10.79 -15.72
CA THR A 168 13.58 11.43 -14.95
C THR A 168 12.31 11.76 -15.74
N LYS A 169 12.06 11.00 -16.83
CA LYS A 169 10.83 11.10 -17.61
C LYS A 169 9.54 10.94 -16.79
N PRO A 170 9.45 10.06 -15.78
CA PRO A 170 8.26 10.01 -14.93
C PRO A 170 7.90 11.35 -14.29
N SER A 171 8.87 12.06 -13.71
CA SER A 171 8.65 13.39 -13.16
C SER A 171 8.31 14.43 -14.23
N HIS A 172 8.94 14.36 -15.39
CA HIS A 172 8.57 15.19 -16.55
C HIS A 172 7.09 15.02 -16.91
N ASP A 173 6.65 13.77 -17.14
CA ASP A 173 5.29 13.47 -17.57
C ASP A 173 4.25 13.76 -16.48
N LEU A 174 4.64 13.71 -15.21
CA LEU A 174 3.80 14.12 -14.07
C LEU A 174 3.73 15.63 -13.86
N GLY A 175 4.34 16.44 -14.73
CA GLY A 175 4.36 17.90 -14.59
C GLY A 175 5.28 18.41 -13.46
N ARG A 176 6.14 17.56 -12.88
CA ARG A 176 7.10 17.93 -11.83
C ARG A 176 8.34 18.60 -12.44
N GLU A 177 8.11 19.66 -13.21
CA GLU A 177 9.11 20.33 -14.03
C GLU A 177 10.34 20.76 -13.22
N GLN A 178 10.17 21.43 -12.08
CA GLN A 178 11.30 21.85 -11.25
C GLN A 178 12.19 20.68 -10.80
N HIS A 179 11.60 19.50 -10.54
CA HIS A 179 12.36 18.31 -10.19
C HIS A 179 13.08 17.73 -11.40
N PHE A 180 12.38 17.64 -12.53
CA PHE A 180 12.94 17.19 -13.80
C PHE A 180 14.12 18.08 -14.24
N SER A 181 13.93 19.40 -14.32
CA SER A 181 14.97 20.34 -14.75
C SER A 181 16.20 20.30 -13.84
N ARG A 182 15.99 20.17 -12.51
CA ARG A 182 17.10 20.01 -11.56
C ARG A 182 17.87 18.71 -11.79
N MET A 183 17.17 17.58 -11.88
CA MET A 183 17.83 16.27 -11.97
C MET A 183 18.42 16.02 -13.36
N PHE A 184 17.65 16.26 -14.41
CA PHE A 184 18.13 16.07 -15.78
C PHE A 184 19.18 17.11 -16.15
N GLY A 185 18.92 18.40 -15.84
CA GLY A 185 19.85 19.50 -16.16
C GLY A 185 21.20 19.38 -15.46
N GLU A 186 21.23 18.92 -14.21
CA GLU A 186 22.49 18.67 -13.50
C GLU A 186 23.32 17.56 -14.17
N MET A 187 22.67 16.48 -14.61
CA MET A 187 23.34 15.41 -15.34
C MET A 187 23.88 15.91 -16.69
N VAL A 188 23.07 16.68 -17.43
CA VAL A 188 23.45 17.26 -18.72
C VAL A 188 24.64 18.20 -18.57
N ALA A 189 24.61 19.13 -17.63
CA ALA A 189 25.71 20.05 -17.36
C ALA A 189 27.01 19.33 -17.00
N TRP A 190 26.92 18.25 -16.22
CA TRP A 190 28.08 17.44 -15.89
C TRP A 190 28.66 16.75 -17.13
N LEU A 191 27.83 16.15 -17.99
CA LEU A 191 28.30 15.52 -19.22
C LEU A 191 28.93 16.52 -20.19
N GLU A 192 28.33 17.70 -20.32
CA GLU A 192 28.84 18.78 -21.18
C GLU A 192 30.20 19.29 -20.72
N SER A 193 30.37 19.53 -19.41
CA SER A 193 31.66 19.94 -18.83
C SER A 193 32.79 18.91 -18.99
N HIS A 194 32.47 17.65 -19.35
CA HIS A 194 33.44 16.59 -19.61
C HIS A 194 33.59 16.28 -21.11
N GLY A 195 33.14 17.18 -21.99
CA GLY A 195 33.39 17.08 -23.43
C GLY A 195 32.52 16.06 -24.17
N ILE A 196 31.41 15.60 -23.56
CA ILE A 196 30.47 14.71 -24.25
C ILE A 196 29.73 15.47 -25.35
N GLN A 197 29.70 14.89 -26.55
CA GLN A 197 29.07 15.46 -27.73
C GLN A 197 27.92 14.59 -28.25
N ARG A 198 28.00 13.27 -28.03
CA ARG A 198 27.02 12.29 -28.54
C ARG A 198 26.50 11.37 -27.44
N VAL A 199 25.19 11.13 -27.45
CA VAL A 199 24.52 10.23 -26.50
C VAL A 199 23.81 9.14 -27.27
N LEU A 200 24.26 7.89 -27.10
CA LEU A 200 23.61 6.69 -27.63
C LEU A 200 22.61 6.17 -26.59
N VAL A 201 21.32 6.17 -26.91
CA VAL A 201 20.27 5.71 -25.99
C VAL A 201 19.65 4.38 -26.42
N ALA A 202 19.43 3.45 -25.48
CA ALA A 202 18.64 2.25 -25.77
C ALA A 202 17.13 2.45 -25.55
N CYS A 203 16.74 3.51 -24.84
CA CYS A 203 15.36 3.71 -24.43
C CYS A 203 14.73 4.86 -25.22
N PRO A 204 13.66 4.63 -25.99
CA PRO A 204 12.96 5.67 -26.76
C PRO A 204 12.47 6.84 -25.89
N ASN A 205 12.15 6.54 -24.62
CA ASN A 205 11.81 7.53 -23.62
C ASN A 205 13.00 8.44 -23.26
N CYS A 206 14.22 7.90 -23.25
CA CYS A 206 15.43 8.70 -23.09
C CYS A 206 15.74 9.48 -24.37
N TYR A 207 15.55 8.89 -25.55
CA TYR A 207 15.69 9.59 -26.83
C TYR A 207 14.87 10.87 -26.85
N LYS A 208 13.56 10.79 -26.58
CA LYS A 208 12.70 11.98 -26.52
C LYS A 208 13.24 13.04 -25.56
N VAL A 209 13.61 12.63 -24.34
CA VAL A 209 14.06 13.57 -23.30
C VAL A 209 15.39 14.24 -23.69
N PHE A 210 16.36 13.49 -24.19
CA PHE A 210 17.64 14.07 -24.63
C PHE A 210 17.46 14.96 -25.86
N SER A 211 16.71 14.52 -26.87
CA SER A 211 16.50 15.33 -28.09
C SER A 211 15.73 16.63 -27.83
N GLU A 212 14.81 16.65 -26.85
CA GLU A 212 13.98 17.83 -26.55
C GLU A 212 14.62 18.76 -25.51
N TYR A 213 15.33 18.22 -24.51
CA TYR A 213 15.83 18.97 -23.35
C TYR A 213 17.37 19.00 -23.22
N ALA A 214 18.11 18.36 -24.13
CA ALA A 214 19.56 18.42 -24.21
C ALA A 214 20.06 18.55 -25.67
N PRO A 215 19.61 19.58 -26.42
CA PRO A 215 19.93 19.75 -27.84
C PRO A 215 21.43 19.96 -28.13
N GLN A 216 22.23 20.28 -27.10
CA GLN A 216 23.69 20.35 -27.23
C GLN A 216 24.34 18.98 -27.55
N PHE A 217 23.65 17.87 -27.31
CA PHE A 217 24.14 16.54 -27.63
C PHE A 217 23.48 15.99 -28.90
N HIS A 218 24.30 15.41 -29.78
CA HIS A 218 23.79 14.56 -30.85
C HIS A 218 23.19 13.28 -30.25
N THR A 219 21.87 13.17 -30.24
CA THR A 219 21.14 12.05 -29.65
C THR A 219 20.76 11.03 -30.72
N GLU A 220 21.18 9.78 -30.55
CA GLU A 220 20.94 8.68 -31.48
C GLU A 220 20.55 7.43 -30.68
N THR A 221 19.71 6.56 -31.23
CA THR A 221 19.40 5.28 -30.60
C THR A 221 20.47 4.24 -30.91
N VAL A 222 20.67 3.29 -29.99
CA VAL A 222 21.57 2.15 -30.27
C VAL A 222 21.11 1.31 -31.45
N TYR A 223 19.82 1.35 -31.80
CA TYR A 223 19.27 0.56 -32.90
C TYR A 223 19.86 0.98 -34.25
N GLU A 224 20.03 2.28 -34.45
CA GLU A 224 20.62 2.85 -35.66
C GLU A 224 22.07 2.39 -35.83
N LYS A 225 22.86 2.41 -34.75
CA LYS A 225 24.24 1.87 -34.74
C LYS A 225 24.29 0.37 -34.94
N LEU A 226 23.45 -0.37 -34.21
CA LEU A 226 23.41 -1.83 -34.26
C LEU A 226 23.00 -2.34 -35.65
N ALA A 227 22.09 -1.65 -36.34
CA ALA A 227 21.66 -2.02 -37.69
C ALA A 227 22.81 -1.95 -38.72
N GLY A 228 23.81 -1.10 -38.48
CA GLY A 228 24.99 -0.97 -39.34
C GLY A 228 26.11 -1.98 -39.04
N ILE A 229 26.23 -2.47 -37.80
CA ILE A 229 27.37 -3.30 -37.37
C ILE A 229 27.03 -4.79 -37.19
N LEU A 230 25.75 -5.14 -37.06
CA LEU A 230 25.36 -6.53 -36.87
C LEU A 230 25.19 -7.26 -38.21
N PRO A 231 25.77 -8.48 -38.33
CA PRO A 231 25.57 -9.30 -39.52
C PRO A 231 24.11 -9.71 -39.65
N ALA A 232 23.66 -9.97 -40.89
CA ALA A 232 22.39 -10.64 -41.10
C ALA A 232 22.51 -12.08 -40.58
N ALA A 233 21.55 -12.52 -39.77
CA ALA A 233 21.45 -13.92 -39.38
C ALA A 233 20.91 -14.74 -40.57
N ALA A 234 21.60 -15.82 -40.92
CA ALA A 234 21.04 -16.84 -41.78
C ALA A 234 19.93 -17.56 -40.97
N SER A 235 18.69 -17.53 -41.44
CA SER A 235 17.60 -18.29 -40.82
C SER A 235 17.34 -19.55 -41.64
N GLU A 236 17.54 -20.72 -41.04
CA GLU A 236 17.26 -22.02 -41.65
C GLU A 236 15.80 -22.49 -41.44
N ALA A 237 14.96 -21.72 -40.72
CA ALA A 237 13.57 -22.08 -40.48
C ALA A 237 12.59 -20.92 -40.80
N PRO A 238 11.42 -21.20 -41.40
CA PRO A 238 10.35 -20.22 -41.54
C PRO A 238 9.75 -19.91 -40.16
N ALA A 239 10.16 -18.82 -39.53
CA ALA A 239 9.52 -18.31 -38.33
C ALA A 239 8.16 -17.67 -38.68
N ALA A 240 7.16 -17.84 -37.82
CA ALA A 240 5.87 -17.15 -37.97
C ALA A 240 6.10 -15.62 -38.06
N PRO A 241 5.32 -14.90 -38.90
CA PRO A 241 5.47 -13.46 -39.07
C PRO A 241 5.26 -12.73 -37.74
N VAL A 242 6.09 -11.72 -37.51
CA VAL A 242 6.01 -10.85 -36.34
C VAL A 242 5.45 -9.49 -36.73
N THR A 243 4.94 -8.76 -35.75
CA THR A 243 4.48 -7.39 -35.96
C THR A 243 5.21 -6.41 -35.06
N ILE A 244 5.29 -5.14 -35.44
CA ILE A 244 6.07 -4.12 -34.70
C ILE A 244 5.15 -3.14 -34.00
N HIS A 245 5.37 -2.97 -32.69
CA HIS A 245 4.81 -1.87 -31.92
C HIS A 245 5.84 -0.74 -31.77
N ASP A 246 5.63 0.34 -32.52
CA ASP A 246 6.40 1.57 -32.42
C ASP A 246 6.05 2.33 -31.12
N PRO A 247 7.04 2.61 -30.25
CA PRO A 247 6.85 3.44 -29.06
C PRO A 247 6.46 4.87 -29.44
N CYS A 248 5.39 5.38 -28.83
CA CYS A 248 4.78 6.67 -29.17
C CYS A 248 5.72 7.89 -29.07
N VAL A 249 6.78 7.78 -28.28
CA VAL A 249 7.76 8.86 -28.05
C VAL A 249 8.73 9.09 -29.22
N VAL A 250 8.86 8.13 -30.13
CA VAL A 250 9.65 8.28 -31.38
C VAL A 250 8.75 8.35 -32.61
N ARG A 251 7.46 8.65 -32.43
CA ARG A 251 6.45 8.69 -33.50
C ARG A 251 6.87 9.54 -34.71
N PHE A 252 7.54 10.66 -34.46
CA PHE A 252 8.00 11.60 -35.49
C PHE A 252 9.49 11.44 -35.84
N ALA A 253 10.13 10.37 -35.37
CA ALA A 253 11.52 10.04 -35.68
C ALA A 253 11.54 8.75 -36.52
N SER A 254 11.76 8.89 -37.82
CA SER A 254 11.79 7.75 -38.76
C SER A 254 13.03 6.88 -38.57
N ALA A 255 14.18 7.47 -38.26
CA ALA A 255 15.44 6.72 -38.18
C ALA A 255 15.42 5.59 -37.12
N PRO A 256 14.94 5.79 -35.87
CA PRO A 256 14.74 4.68 -34.93
C PRO A 256 13.71 3.64 -35.39
N GLN A 257 12.66 4.08 -36.11
CA GLN A 257 11.59 3.20 -36.62
C GLN A 257 12.12 2.25 -37.70
N GLU A 258 12.91 2.79 -38.63
CA GLU A 258 13.51 2.01 -39.72
C GLU A 258 14.66 1.14 -39.21
N ALA A 259 15.47 1.63 -38.27
CA ALA A 259 16.51 0.84 -37.63
C ALA A 259 15.95 -0.38 -36.88
N ALA A 260 14.83 -0.22 -36.16
CA ALA A 260 14.17 -1.34 -35.49
C ALA A 260 13.66 -2.38 -36.49
N ARG A 261 13.04 -1.97 -37.60
CA ARG A 261 12.62 -2.86 -38.69
C ARG A 261 13.81 -3.60 -39.30
N GLY A 262 14.88 -2.88 -39.62
CA GLY A 262 16.10 -3.46 -40.17
C GLY A 262 16.71 -4.53 -39.25
N LEU A 263 16.72 -4.30 -37.93
CA LEU A 263 17.17 -5.29 -36.96
C LEU A 263 16.26 -6.53 -36.90
N VAL A 264 14.93 -6.35 -36.96
CA VAL A 264 13.99 -7.47 -37.00
C VAL A 264 14.18 -8.30 -38.27
N SER A 265 14.28 -7.66 -39.44
CA SER A 265 14.54 -8.35 -40.70
C SER A 265 15.88 -9.08 -40.70
N ARG A 266 16.95 -8.47 -40.17
CA ARG A 266 18.27 -9.12 -40.01
C ARG A 266 18.25 -10.30 -39.04
N SER A 267 17.28 -10.37 -38.13
CA SER A 267 17.08 -11.54 -37.27
C SER A 267 16.38 -12.72 -37.98
N GLY A 268 16.15 -12.61 -39.30
CA GLY A 268 15.51 -13.65 -40.12
C GLY A 268 13.98 -13.68 -40.03
N ARG A 269 13.34 -12.63 -39.49
CA ARG A 269 11.89 -12.58 -39.26
C ARG A 269 11.18 -11.73 -40.31
N VAL A 270 10.04 -12.23 -40.78
CA VAL A 270 9.12 -11.49 -41.66
C VAL A 270 8.25 -10.55 -40.82
N ILE A 271 8.11 -9.30 -41.27
CA ILE A 271 7.32 -8.27 -40.60
C ILE A 271 5.96 -8.12 -41.30
N GLU A 272 4.88 -8.28 -40.54
CA GLU A 272 3.54 -7.90 -40.94
C GLU A 272 3.06 -6.72 -40.08
N GLU A 273 2.87 -5.57 -40.69
CA GLU A 273 2.52 -4.34 -39.99
C GLU A 273 1.08 -4.36 -39.47
N MET A 274 0.88 -3.81 -38.28
CA MET A 274 -0.44 -3.55 -37.74
C MET A 274 -1.08 -2.33 -38.42
N PRO A 275 -2.43 -2.21 -38.46
CA PRO A 275 -3.11 -1.07 -39.06
C PRO A 275 -2.60 0.28 -38.54
N HIS A 276 -2.34 0.37 -37.23
CA HIS A 276 -1.70 1.52 -36.62
C HIS A 276 -0.23 1.26 -36.35
N THR A 277 0.62 1.85 -37.20
CA THR A 277 2.08 1.74 -37.17
C THR A 277 2.75 3.12 -37.34
N ARG A 278 4.05 3.23 -37.06
CA ARG A 278 4.87 4.45 -37.23
C ARG A 278 4.21 5.69 -36.61
N THR A 279 3.98 6.73 -37.42
CA THR A 279 3.38 8.01 -37.02
C THR A 279 1.96 7.86 -36.47
N ARG A 280 1.25 6.77 -36.79
CA ARG A 280 -0.11 6.50 -36.33
C ARG A 280 -0.21 5.43 -35.25
N THR A 281 0.91 4.92 -34.73
CA THR A 281 0.93 3.91 -33.65
C THR A 281 0.02 4.27 -32.47
N LEU A 282 -0.76 3.32 -31.96
CA LEU A 282 -1.59 3.54 -30.77
C LEU A 282 -0.74 3.51 -29.49
N CYS A 283 -1.28 4.06 -28.39
CA CYS A 283 -0.63 3.97 -27.10
C CYS A 283 -0.53 2.50 -26.63
N CYS A 284 0.55 2.14 -25.94
CA CYS A 284 0.68 0.83 -25.30
C CYS A 284 -0.05 0.71 -23.95
N GLY A 285 -0.48 1.84 -23.36
CA GLY A 285 -1.08 1.91 -22.02
C GLY A 285 -0.12 2.28 -20.89
N GLU A 286 1.19 2.30 -21.13
CA GLU A 286 2.20 2.64 -20.10
C GLU A 286 2.49 4.14 -19.99
N GLY A 287 2.47 4.85 -21.12
CA GLY A 287 2.90 6.24 -21.23
C GLY A 287 2.05 7.23 -20.42
N GLY A 288 2.65 8.37 -20.07
CA GLY A 288 1.97 9.42 -19.29
C GLY A 288 1.55 8.98 -17.90
N THR A 289 2.06 7.82 -17.44
CA THR A 289 1.84 7.24 -16.11
C THR A 289 0.37 6.90 -15.81
N VAL A 290 -0.44 6.76 -16.86
CA VAL A 290 -1.90 6.65 -16.77
C VAL A 290 -2.35 5.42 -16.00
N GLY A 291 -1.62 4.30 -16.08
CA GLY A 291 -1.97 3.07 -15.37
C GLY A 291 -2.04 3.20 -13.84
N ALA A 292 -1.55 4.30 -13.27
CA ALA A 292 -1.71 4.58 -11.84
C ALA A 292 -3.06 5.23 -11.49
N LEU A 293 -3.62 6.07 -12.37
CA LEU A 293 -4.84 6.84 -12.10
C LEU A 293 -6.06 6.34 -12.88
N ALA A 294 -5.86 5.92 -14.13
CA ALA A 294 -6.91 5.37 -14.98
C ALA A 294 -6.45 4.03 -15.58
N PRO A 295 -6.38 2.95 -14.77
CA PRO A 295 -5.99 1.63 -15.24
C PRO A 295 -6.91 1.10 -16.36
N ASP A 296 -8.20 1.42 -16.33
CA ASP A 296 -9.15 0.99 -17.37
C ASP A 296 -8.85 1.63 -18.73
N LEU A 297 -8.41 2.90 -18.76
CA LEU A 297 -7.95 3.56 -19.99
C LEU A 297 -6.65 2.92 -20.49
N ALA A 298 -5.70 2.67 -19.58
CA ALA A 298 -4.44 1.98 -19.90
C ALA A 298 -4.70 0.59 -20.52
N ASP A 299 -5.59 -0.17 -19.91
CA ASP A 299 -5.98 -1.51 -20.34
C ASP A 299 -6.75 -1.47 -21.67
N GLY A 300 -7.65 -0.50 -21.86
CA GLY A 300 -8.37 -0.31 -23.12
C GLY A 300 -7.45 -0.07 -24.32
N TRP A 301 -6.36 0.68 -24.16
CA TRP A 301 -5.34 0.81 -25.22
C TRP A 301 -4.59 -0.50 -25.45
N GLY A 302 -4.30 -1.26 -24.39
CA GLY A 302 -3.71 -2.59 -24.50
C GLY A 302 -4.58 -3.58 -25.29
N GLU A 303 -5.89 -3.56 -25.08
CA GLU A 303 -6.84 -4.40 -25.82
C GLU A 303 -6.94 -4.00 -27.31
N LEU A 304 -6.93 -2.70 -27.62
CA LEU A 304 -6.87 -2.24 -29.01
C LEU A 304 -5.60 -2.74 -29.71
N ARG A 305 -4.44 -2.67 -29.03
CA ARG A 305 -3.19 -3.24 -29.57
C ARG A 305 -3.27 -4.75 -29.74
N SER A 306 -3.93 -5.44 -28.81
CA SER A 306 -4.11 -6.89 -28.86
C SER A 306 -4.95 -7.31 -30.07
N GLY A 307 -6.05 -6.60 -30.31
CA GLY A 307 -6.89 -6.81 -31.49
C GLY A 307 -6.12 -6.61 -32.80
N GLU A 308 -5.31 -5.55 -32.90
CA GLU A 308 -4.50 -5.29 -34.09
C GLU A 308 -3.39 -6.33 -34.30
N ALA A 309 -2.77 -6.82 -33.23
CA ALA A 309 -1.75 -7.85 -33.34
C ALA A 309 -2.31 -9.17 -33.90
N ALA A 310 -3.61 -9.42 -33.70
CA ALA A 310 -4.34 -10.59 -34.19
C ALA A 310 -3.58 -11.91 -33.90
N GLY A 311 -3.09 -12.05 -32.66
CA GLY A 311 -2.37 -13.23 -32.18
C GLY A 311 -0.88 -13.32 -32.57
N ARG A 312 -0.37 -12.43 -33.44
CA ARG A 312 1.04 -12.40 -33.80
C ARG A 312 1.92 -11.97 -32.63
N GLN A 313 3.16 -12.46 -32.62
CA GLN A 313 4.17 -11.96 -31.70
C GLN A 313 4.46 -10.48 -32.01
N VAL A 314 4.43 -9.64 -30.97
CA VAL A 314 4.74 -8.22 -31.08
C VAL A 314 6.20 -7.98 -30.74
N VAL A 315 6.89 -7.22 -31.58
CA VAL A 315 8.25 -6.73 -31.33
C VAL A 315 8.20 -5.25 -31.04
N THR A 316 8.88 -4.81 -29.98
CA THR A 316 9.02 -3.39 -29.67
C THR A 316 10.44 -3.08 -29.24
N TYR A 317 10.82 -1.82 -29.29
CA TYR A 317 12.15 -1.34 -28.94
C TYR A 317 12.10 -0.37 -27.77
N CYS A 318 11.05 -0.49 -26.94
CA CYS A 318 10.92 0.13 -25.64
C CYS A 318 10.63 -0.92 -24.57
N ALA A 319 11.52 -1.04 -23.58
CA ALA A 319 11.32 -1.96 -22.45
C ALA A 319 10.02 -1.68 -21.66
N GLY A 320 9.59 -0.41 -21.59
CA GLY A 320 8.30 -0.03 -20.97
C GLY A 320 7.11 -0.61 -21.73
N CYS A 321 7.08 -0.44 -23.06
CA CYS A 321 6.06 -1.03 -23.92
C CYS A 321 6.08 -2.57 -23.82
N ALA A 322 7.26 -3.18 -23.86
CA ALA A 322 7.43 -4.63 -23.78
C ALA A 322 6.86 -5.19 -22.46
N ASN A 323 7.18 -4.54 -21.34
CA ASN A 323 6.71 -4.98 -20.02
C ASN A 323 5.19 -4.77 -19.83
N HIS A 324 4.61 -3.71 -20.41
CA HIS A 324 3.19 -3.43 -20.26
C HIS A 324 2.34 -4.31 -21.17
N LEU A 325 2.65 -4.36 -22.47
CA LEU A 325 1.94 -5.20 -23.44
C LEU A 325 2.18 -6.69 -23.18
N GLY A 326 3.35 -7.06 -22.65
CA GLY A 326 3.69 -8.43 -22.27
C GLY A 326 2.81 -9.05 -21.19
N LYS A 327 1.94 -8.27 -20.54
CA LYS A 327 0.89 -8.79 -19.64
C LYS A 327 -0.24 -9.52 -20.38
N ARG A 328 -0.38 -9.27 -21.68
CA ARG A 328 -1.50 -9.73 -22.51
C ARG A 328 -1.04 -10.40 -23.80
N LEU A 329 0.06 -9.92 -24.37
CA LEU A 329 0.60 -10.34 -25.66
C LEU A 329 1.93 -11.05 -25.49
N THR A 330 2.28 -11.88 -26.48
CA THR A 330 3.65 -12.37 -26.63
C THR A 330 4.50 -11.23 -27.18
N VAL A 331 5.28 -10.58 -26.31
CA VAL A 331 6.08 -9.41 -26.69
C VAL A 331 7.57 -9.66 -26.49
N SER A 332 8.35 -9.39 -27.53
CA SER A 332 9.81 -9.38 -27.49
C SER A 332 10.35 -7.97 -27.60
N HIS A 333 11.43 -7.68 -26.88
CA HIS A 333 12.20 -6.48 -27.17
C HIS A 333 13.07 -6.75 -28.42
N VAL A 334 13.29 -5.75 -29.28
CA VAL A 334 14.10 -5.95 -30.51
C VAL A 334 15.49 -6.51 -30.21
N LEU A 335 16.11 -6.06 -29.11
CA LEU A 335 17.41 -6.55 -28.67
C LEU A 335 17.39 -8.00 -28.19
N ASP A 336 16.25 -8.51 -27.71
CA ASP A 336 16.13 -9.91 -27.30
C ASP A 336 16.23 -10.85 -28.51
N LEU A 337 15.77 -10.38 -29.67
CA LEU A 337 15.80 -11.14 -30.93
C LEU A 337 17.19 -11.19 -31.57
N VAL A 338 18.00 -10.18 -31.28
CA VAL A 338 19.27 -9.93 -31.96
C VAL A 338 20.46 -10.47 -31.18
N PHE A 339 20.37 -10.48 -29.85
CA PHE A 339 21.41 -11.00 -28.96
C PHE A 339 21.02 -12.31 -28.27
N ASP A 340 20.00 -13.00 -28.79
CA ASP A 340 19.41 -14.27 -28.31
C ASP A 340 19.31 -14.35 -26.78
N ALA A 341 18.41 -13.55 -26.22
CA ALA A 341 18.35 -13.34 -24.78
C ALA A 341 17.37 -14.28 -24.06
N SER A 342 17.79 -14.74 -22.88
CA SER A 342 16.90 -15.34 -21.88
C SER A 342 15.68 -14.45 -21.56
N LYS A 343 14.57 -15.05 -21.15
CA LYS A 343 13.34 -14.34 -20.74
C LYS A 343 13.65 -13.13 -19.82
N PRO A 344 12.96 -11.99 -20.02
CA PRO A 344 13.21 -10.79 -19.23
C PRO A 344 12.93 -11.02 -17.74
N ALA A 345 13.81 -10.49 -16.90
CA ALA A 345 13.64 -10.54 -15.46
C ALA A 345 12.48 -9.65 -14.99
N THR A 346 11.72 -10.13 -14.00
CA THR A 346 10.55 -9.42 -13.44
C THR A 346 10.65 -9.31 -11.91
N GLY A 347 9.93 -8.34 -11.34
CA GLY A 347 9.86 -8.18 -9.89
C GLY A 347 11.18 -7.70 -9.24
N PRO A 348 11.44 -8.04 -7.97
CA PRO A 348 12.52 -7.44 -7.18
C PRO A 348 13.92 -7.79 -7.67
N ILE A 349 14.09 -8.91 -8.39
CA ILE A 349 15.39 -9.31 -8.92
C ILE A 349 15.97 -8.29 -9.92
N THR A 350 15.10 -7.48 -10.55
CA THR A 350 15.53 -6.41 -11.47
C THR A 350 16.44 -5.39 -10.78
N TYR A 351 16.25 -5.12 -9.49
CA TYR A 351 17.14 -4.24 -8.73
C TYR A 351 18.49 -4.91 -8.47
N VAL A 352 18.51 -6.20 -8.13
CA VAL A 352 19.75 -6.96 -7.95
C VAL A 352 20.55 -7.00 -9.24
N ASN A 353 19.88 -7.22 -10.37
CA ASN A 353 20.49 -7.20 -11.70
C ASN A 353 21.18 -5.87 -12.00
N ARG A 354 20.53 -4.74 -11.70
CA ARG A 354 21.12 -3.41 -11.87
C ARG A 354 22.39 -3.22 -11.03
N LEU A 355 22.39 -3.68 -9.78
CA LEU A 355 23.57 -3.58 -8.90
C LEU A 355 24.72 -4.46 -9.40
N ARG A 356 24.42 -5.70 -9.77
CA ARG A 356 25.42 -6.63 -10.34
C ARG A 356 25.99 -6.08 -11.65
N LEU A 357 25.14 -5.58 -12.53
CA LEU A 357 25.54 -5.01 -13.81
C LEU A 357 26.39 -3.75 -13.64
N LYS A 358 26.04 -2.86 -12.70
CA LYS A 358 26.89 -1.73 -12.32
C LYS A 358 28.28 -2.19 -11.84
N SER A 359 28.33 -3.22 -10.99
CA SER A 359 29.58 -3.79 -10.50
C SER A 359 30.44 -4.34 -11.65
N ARG A 360 29.82 -5.02 -12.62
CA ARG A 360 30.52 -5.50 -13.83
C ARG A 360 31.05 -4.34 -14.67
N PHE A 361 30.23 -3.31 -14.90
CA PHE A 361 30.64 -2.15 -15.68
C PHE A 361 31.82 -1.39 -15.06
N LYS A 362 31.89 -1.28 -13.73
CA LYS A 362 33.05 -0.72 -13.04
C LYS A 362 34.37 -1.44 -13.34
N ASN A 363 34.32 -2.72 -13.69
CA ASN A 363 35.50 -3.52 -13.97
C ASN A 363 35.90 -3.52 -15.47
N ILE A 364 34.94 -3.35 -16.38
CA ILE A 364 35.18 -3.48 -17.84
C ILE A 364 35.34 -2.15 -18.57
N VAL A 365 34.80 -1.06 -18.03
CA VAL A 365 34.94 0.28 -18.63
C VAL A 365 36.24 0.89 -18.09
N PRO A 366 37.23 1.20 -18.95
CA PRO A 366 38.49 1.80 -18.54
C PRO A 366 38.29 3.30 -18.25
N ALA A 367 37.55 3.61 -17.19
CA ALA A 367 37.11 4.96 -16.88
C ALA A 367 38.23 5.78 -16.22
N ALA A 368 38.70 6.82 -16.89
CA ALA A 368 39.59 7.83 -16.33
C ALA A 368 38.83 8.75 -15.36
N VAL A 369 37.58 9.08 -15.68
CA VAL A 369 36.69 9.86 -14.82
C VAL A 369 35.50 9.01 -14.42
N THR A 370 35.21 8.96 -13.11
CA THR A 370 34.02 8.28 -12.60
C THR A 370 33.19 9.17 -11.69
N ARG A 371 31.87 8.92 -11.69
CA ARG A 371 30.93 9.60 -10.80
C ARG A 371 29.78 8.68 -10.41
N GLU A 372 29.26 8.87 -9.20
CA GLU A 372 27.93 8.40 -8.79
C GLU A 372 27.09 9.61 -8.38
N ARG A 373 25.76 9.56 -8.55
CA ARG A 373 24.93 10.70 -8.12
C ARG A 373 24.93 10.83 -6.60
N THR A 374 25.27 12.02 -6.12
CA THR A 374 25.00 12.45 -4.76
C THR A 374 23.70 13.26 -4.79
N VAL A 375 22.59 12.66 -4.34
CA VAL A 375 21.30 13.37 -4.31
C VAL A 375 21.40 14.53 -3.31
N PRO A 376 21.20 15.80 -3.74
CA PRO A 376 21.08 16.91 -2.81
C PRO A 376 19.87 16.66 -1.90
N GLY A 377 20.09 16.52 -0.59
CA GLY A 377 19.01 16.37 0.40
C GLY A 377 18.51 14.95 0.71
N SER A 378 19.10 13.88 0.16
CA SER A 378 18.74 12.48 0.53
C SER A 378 19.52 11.93 1.74
N GLY A 379 20.10 12.81 2.54
CA GLY A 379 20.82 12.47 3.76
C GLY A 379 19.93 12.32 5.00
N SER A 380 18.69 11.83 4.89
CA SER A 380 18.01 11.29 6.07
C SER A 380 18.34 9.80 6.19
N GLY A 381 19.64 9.52 6.33
CA GLY A 381 20.10 8.19 6.69
C GLY A 381 19.38 7.78 7.97
N MET A 382 18.81 6.58 7.95
CA MET A 382 18.22 5.88 9.10
C MET A 382 19.12 5.92 10.35
N LEU A 383 20.41 6.22 10.17
CA LEU A 383 21.37 6.55 11.20
C LEU A 383 20.93 7.70 12.12
N ARG A 384 20.35 8.80 11.62
CA ARG A 384 19.93 9.94 12.47
C ARG A 384 18.80 9.61 13.45
N PRO A 385 17.69 8.95 13.05
CA PRO A 385 16.70 8.49 14.01
C PRO A 385 17.23 7.36 14.92
N LEU A 386 18.15 6.51 14.45
CA LEU A 386 18.81 5.51 15.29
C LEU A 386 19.78 6.14 16.31
N LEU A 387 20.47 7.22 15.96
CA LEU A 387 21.39 7.97 16.82
C LEU A 387 20.61 8.81 17.83
N PHE A 388 19.48 9.40 17.42
CA PHE A 388 18.52 10.03 18.34
C PHE A 388 17.90 9.02 19.31
N LEU A 389 17.49 7.84 18.81
CA LEU A 389 17.00 6.74 19.66
C LEU A 389 18.10 6.23 20.60
N GLY A 390 19.33 6.13 20.13
CA GLY A 390 20.51 5.76 20.93
C GLY A 390 20.82 6.78 22.03
N VAL A 391 20.78 8.08 21.73
CA VAL A 391 20.94 9.17 22.71
C VAL A 391 19.79 9.16 23.72
N MET A 392 18.55 8.89 23.29
CA MET A 392 17.41 8.75 24.20
C MET A 392 17.55 7.55 25.14
N ILE A 393 17.97 6.40 24.61
CA ILE A 393 18.24 5.20 25.42
C ILE A 393 19.40 5.48 26.38
N ALA A 394 20.48 6.12 25.92
CA ALA A 394 21.61 6.49 26.76
C ALA A 394 21.22 7.46 27.88
N ALA A 395 20.39 8.47 27.60
CA ALA A 395 19.87 9.38 28.60
C ALA A 395 18.96 8.67 29.63
N ILE A 396 18.09 7.76 29.19
CA ILE A 396 17.24 6.95 30.08
C ILE A 396 18.10 6.03 30.96
N VAL A 397 19.12 5.39 30.38
CA VAL A 397 20.06 4.52 31.10
C VAL A 397 20.89 5.35 32.09
N LEU A 398 21.37 6.53 31.72
CA LEU A 398 22.14 7.42 32.59
C LEU A 398 21.31 7.93 33.78
N VAL A 399 20.04 8.28 33.57
CA VAL A 399 19.11 8.69 34.65
C VAL A 399 18.77 7.52 35.57
N ARG A 400 18.63 6.30 35.03
CA ARG A 400 18.43 5.08 35.83
C ARG A 400 19.69 4.71 36.63
N ALA A 401 20.87 4.84 36.02
CA ALA A 401 22.16 4.48 36.61
C ALA A 401 22.66 5.51 37.65
N SER A 402 22.34 6.79 37.48
CA SER A 402 22.71 7.86 38.41
C SER A 402 21.90 7.87 39.71
N GLY A 403 20.91 6.98 39.87
CA GLY A 403 20.04 6.96 41.04
C GLY A 403 19.07 8.15 41.12
N ALA A 404 19.02 9.02 40.10
CA ALA A 404 18.14 10.19 40.06
C ALA A 404 16.64 9.83 40.18
N GLY A 405 16.26 8.60 39.79
CA GLY A 405 14.92 8.05 40.01
C GLY A 405 14.49 7.99 41.48
N GLN A 406 15.43 7.86 42.42
CA GLN A 406 15.15 7.82 43.86
C GLN A 406 14.73 9.20 44.41
N TYR A 407 15.11 10.30 43.75
CA TYR A 407 14.66 11.64 44.12
C TYR A 407 13.25 11.97 43.60
N LEU A 408 12.69 11.11 42.73
CA LEU A 408 11.34 11.23 42.18
C LEU A 408 10.32 10.38 42.95
N GLU A 409 10.72 9.77 44.07
CA GLU A 409 9.81 9.04 44.96
C GLU A 409 8.80 10.01 45.62
N PRO A 410 7.49 9.65 45.64
CA PRO A 410 6.43 10.51 46.20
C PRO A 410 6.72 10.99 47.63
N GLU A 411 7.37 10.17 48.44
CA GLU A 411 7.70 10.41 49.84
C GLU A 411 8.78 11.49 50.01
N ARG A 412 9.83 11.46 49.17
CA ARG A 412 10.90 12.48 49.20
C ARG A 412 10.46 13.80 48.61
N LEU A 413 9.63 13.78 47.56
CA LEU A 413 9.01 14.99 47.01
C LEU A 413 8.08 15.63 48.05
N ARG A 414 7.27 14.84 48.76
CA ARG A 414 6.47 15.35 49.88
C ARG A 414 7.32 15.98 50.98
N ALA A 415 8.40 15.33 51.39
CA ALA A 415 9.32 15.87 52.41
C ALA A 415 9.98 17.18 51.94
N LEU A 416 10.40 17.25 50.67
CA LEU A 416 10.97 18.45 50.06
C LEU A 416 9.96 19.61 50.07
N PHE A 417 8.72 19.36 49.64
CA PHE A 417 7.68 20.41 49.59
C PHE A 417 7.12 20.79 50.96
N ALA A 418 7.09 19.87 51.93
CA ALA A 418 6.67 20.16 53.30
C ALA A 418 7.57 21.20 53.99
N GLY A 419 8.87 21.26 53.63
CA GLY A 419 9.81 22.24 54.15
C GLY A 419 9.62 23.68 53.65
N PHE A 420 8.89 23.89 52.55
CA PHE A 420 8.69 25.22 51.94
C PHE A 420 7.39 25.94 52.39
N GLY A 421 6.56 25.30 53.21
CA GLY A 421 5.35 25.91 53.79
C GLY A 421 4.45 26.57 52.74
N ILE A 422 4.10 27.85 52.96
CA ILE A 422 3.19 28.61 52.07
C ILE A 422 3.76 28.86 50.66
N VAL A 423 5.08 28.77 50.48
CA VAL A 423 5.77 29.02 49.20
C VAL A 423 5.83 27.76 48.33
N ALA A 424 5.45 26.59 48.86
CA ALA A 424 5.50 25.31 48.16
C ALA A 424 4.82 25.31 46.76
N PRO A 425 3.66 25.97 46.53
CA PRO A 425 3.07 26.05 45.19
C PRO A 425 3.94 26.75 44.15
N LEU A 426 4.63 27.84 44.53
CA LEU A 426 5.50 28.59 43.62
C LEU A 426 6.74 27.77 43.25
N VAL A 427 7.33 27.08 44.23
CA VAL A 427 8.47 26.19 44.01
C VAL A 427 8.07 25.03 43.09
N TYR A 428 6.88 24.44 43.29
CA TYR A 428 6.35 23.39 42.42
C TYR A 428 6.18 23.88 40.97
N ILE A 429 5.56 25.04 40.77
CA ILE A 429 5.37 25.64 39.44
C ILE A 429 6.72 25.93 38.77
N ALA A 430 7.71 26.44 39.51
CA ALA A 430 9.03 26.72 38.99
C ALA A 430 9.74 25.42 38.53
N ILE A 431 9.71 24.37 39.35
CA ILE A 431 10.26 23.06 39.01
C ILE A 431 9.59 22.50 37.75
N TYR A 432 8.26 22.52 37.69
CA TYR A 432 7.51 22.04 36.53
C TYR A 432 7.79 22.91 35.28
N THR A 433 8.07 24.19 35.44
CA THR A 433 8.39 25.07 34.30
C THR A 433 9.75 24.71 33.67
N VAL A 434 10.75 24.38 34.48
CA VAL A 434 12.10 24.06 33.99
C VAL A 434 12.20 22.61 33.49
N ALA A 435 11.50 21.67 34.14
CA ALA A 435 11.64 20.24 33.88
C ALA A 435 11.40 19.82 32.40
N PRO A 436 10.34 20.27 31.69
CA PRO A 436 10.12 19.94 30.29
C PRO A 436 11.23 20.47 29.36
N ALA A 437 11.81 21.62 29.68
CA ALA A 437 12.93 22.19 28.93
C ALA A 437 14.21 21.34 29.09
N LEU A 438 14.38 20.72 30.26
CA LEU A 438 15.45 19.76 30.54
C LEU A 438 15.09 18.31 30.15
N MET A 439 14.02 18.10 29.39
CA MET A 439 13.55 16.78 28.95
C MET A 439 13.21 15.81 30.10
N LEU A 440 13.00 16.31 31.32
CA LEU A 440 12.61 15.50 32.47
C LEU A 440 11.16 15.01 32.34
N PRO A 441 10.85 13.77 32.76
CA PRO A 441 9.50 13.22 32.66
C PRO A 441 8.53 14.00 33.56
N GLY A 442 7.40 14.46 33.00
CA GLY A 442 6.40 15.24 33.75
C GLY A 442 5.51 14.39 34.68
N LEU A 443 5.41 13.07 34.44
CA LEU A 443 4.52 12.19 35.22
C LEU A 443 4.82 12.19 36.72
N PRO A 444 6.07 12.02 37.19
CA PRO A 444 6.37 12.05 38.63
C PRO A 444 6.07 13.40 39.26
N ILE A 445 6.31 14.50 38.53
CA ILE A 445 6.05 15.86 39.01
C ILE A 445 4.53 16.06 39.16
N SER A 446 3.73 15.68 38.16
CA SER A 446 2.26 15.72 38.24
C SER A 446 1.72 14.88 39.40
N MET A 447 2.28 13.69 39.65
CA MET A 447 1.89 12.86 40.78
C MET A 447 2.21 13.55 42.11
N ALA A 448 3.36 14.21 42.24
CA ALA A 448 3.69 15.02 43.42
C ALA A 448 2.69 16.16 43.64
N GLY A 449 2.24 16.81 42.56
CA GLY A 449 1.19 17.83 42.63
C GLY A 449 -0.11 17.31 43.24
N ALA A 450 -0.54 16.10 42.84
CA ALA A 450 -1.74 15.45 43.37
C ALA A 450 -1.59 15.06 44.84
N THR A 451 -0.41 14.60 45.23
CA THR A 451 -0.16 14.04 46.57
C THR A 451 0.17 15.08 47.63
N VAL A 452 0.66 16.26 47.24
CA VAL A 452 1.04 17.38 48.11
C VAL A 452 -0.10 18.40 48.23
N PHE A 453 -0.73 18.78 47.12
CA PHE A 453 -1.74 19.87 47.10
C PHE A 453 -3.18 19.36 46.98
N GLY A 454 -3.37 18.04 46.85
CA GLY A 454 -4.69 17.43 46.70
C GLY A 454 -5.30 17.60 45.29
N PRO A 455 -6.53 17.11 45.08
CA PRO A 455 -7.12 16.99 43.74
C PRO A 455 -7.44 18.34 43.06
N VAL A 456 -7.84 19.35 43.83
CA VAL A 456 -8.26 20.66 43.26
C VAL A 456 -7.03 21.55 43.02
N TRP A 457 -6.27 21.85 44.07
CA TRP A 457 -5.09 22.71 43.96
C TRP A 457 -3.94 22.05 43.21
N GLY A 458 -3.82 20.72 43.26
CA GLY A 458 -2.88 19.96 42.44
C GLY A 458 -3.14 20.14 40.95
N VAL A 459 -4.40 20.21 40.51
CA VAL A 459 -4.73 20.51 39.10
C VAL A 459 -4.30 21.92 38.74
N VAL A 460 -4.66 22.91 39.57
CA VAL A 460 -4.36 24.33 39.32
C VAL A 460 -2.86 24.55 39.15
N TYR A 461 -2.05 24.09 40.11
CA TYR A 461 -0.60 24.30 40.05
C TYR A 461 0.07 23.48 38.93
N THR A 462 -0.42 22.26 38.66
CA THR A 462 0.12 21.40 37.60
C THR A 462 -0.16 21.96 36.21
N ILE A 463 -1.38 22.44 35.94
CA ILE A 463 -1.70 22.97 34.61
C ILE A 463 -0.94 24.27 34.32
N ILE A 464 -0.74 25.12 35.34
CA ILE A 464 0.06 26.34 35.23
C ILE A 464 1.52 25.97 34.94
N GLY A 465 2.13 25.13 35.78
CA GLY A 465 3.52 24.70 35.60
C GLY A 465 3.78 23.97 34.28
N ALA A 466 2.89 23.06 33.88
CA ALA A 466 2.99 22.32 32.63
C ALA A 466 2.85 23.23 31.41
N THR A 467 1.94 24.22 31.46
CA THR A 467 1.75 25.18 30.36
C THR A 467 2.97 26.10 30.24
N LEU A 468 3.47 26.63 31.35
CA LEU A 468 4.67 27.48 31.36
C LEU A 468 5.91 26.72 30.85
N GLY A 469 6.11 25.47 31.31
CA GLY A 469 7.23 24.66 30.83
C GLY A 469 7.10 24.28 29.35
N ALA A 470 5.88 24.02 28.87
CA ALA A 470 5.63 23.82 27.44
C ALA A 470 5.92 25.08 26.62
N CYS A 471 5.64 26.27 27.15
CA CYS A 471 5.96 27.55 26.55
C CYS A 471 7.47 27.80 26.49
N VAL A 472 8.20 27.51 27.58
CA VAL A 472 9.66 27.66 27.62
C VAL A 472 10.34 26.75 26.61
N ALA A 473 10.00 25.45 26.59
CA ALA A 473 10.55 24.51 25.60
C ALA A 473 10.25 24.93 24.15
N PHE A 474 9.05 25.45 23.90
CA PHE A 474 8.65 25.98 22.60
C PHE A 474 9.46 27.22 22.19
N LEU A 475 9.68 28.17 23.10
CA LEU A 475 10.44 29.40 22.83
C LEU A 475 11.93 29.09 22.64
N ILE A 476 12.49 28.15 23.42
CA ILE A 476 13.85 27.65 23.22
C ILE A 476 14.00 27.06 21.81
N ALA A 477 13.10 26.16 21.39
CA ALA A 477 13.12 25.65 20.02
C ALA A 477 13.01 26.76 18.97
N ARG A 478 12.15 27.75 19.19
CA ARG A 478 11.87 28.82 18.24
C ARG A 478 13.05 29.75 18.01
N TYR A 479 13.74 30.14 19.08
CA TYR A 479 14.79 31.15 18.99
C TYR A 479 16.21 30.56 18.95
N ALA A 480 16.42 29.34 19.49
CA ALA A 480 17.75 28.73 19.51
C ALA A 480 17.96 27.65 18.42
N ALA A 481 16.91 26.95 17.99
CA ALA A 481 17.05 25.79 17.09
C ALA A 481 16.45 26.01 15.69
N ARG A 482 15.50 26.93 15.53
CA ARG A 482 14.74 27.11 14.28
C ARG A 482 15.63 27.45 13.09
N ASP A 483 16.53 28.42 13.22
CA ASP A 483 17.39 28.84 12.10
C ASP A 483 18.38 27.75 11.67
N TRP A 484 18.81 26.90 12.60
CA TRP A 484 19.65 25.75 12.30
C TRP A 484 18.85 24.65 11.60
N VAL A 485 17.61 24.38 12.06
CA VAL A 485 16.72 23.36 11.49
C VAL A 485 16.19 23.78 10.10
N GLU A 486 15.80 25.03 9.90
CA GLU A 486 15.30 25.57 8.64
C GLU A 486 16.36 25.49 7.53
N ARG A 487 17.63 25.75 7.87
CA ARG A 487 18.78 25.57 6.96
C ARG A 487 19.03 24.10 6.59
N GLN A 488 18.65 23.14 7.45
CA GLN A 488 18.90 21.71 7.24
C GLN A 488 17.70 20.96 6.64
N LEU A 489 16.46 21.45 6.82
CA LEU A 489 15.21 20.84 6.36
C LEU A 489 14.61 21.59 5.15
N ILE A 490 15.35 21.65 4.05
CA ILE A 490 14.87 22.23 2.78
C ILE A 490 14.02 21.19 2.03
N GLY A 491 12.69 21.36 1.95
CA GLY A 491 11.83 20.47 1.14
C GLY A 491 10.32 20.77 1.13
N SER A 492 9.61 20.36 0.06
CA SER A 492 8.19 20.69 -0.15
C SER A 492 7.22 20.12 0.89
N ARG A 493 7.60 19.04 1.60
CA ARG A 493 6.82 18.47 2.69
C ARG A 493 6.89 19.31 3.96
N TRP A 494 8.06 19.88 4.26
CA TRP A 494 8.22 20.82 5.37
C TRP A 494 7.43 22.09 5.05
N ASN A 495 7.57 22.64 3.84
CA ASN A 495 6.82 23.83 3.44
C ASN A 495 5.30 23.62 3.47
N LYS A 496 4.79 22.44 3.07
CA LYS A 496 3.37 22.11 3.16
C LYS A 496 2.90 21.96 4.61
N LEU A 497 3.65 21.25 5.45
CA LEU A 497 3.34 21.10 6.87
C LEU A 497 3.41 22.45 7.60
N ASP A 498 4.40 23.27 7.27
CA ASP A 498 4.62 24.60 7.81
C ASP A 498 3.53 25.59 7.35
N SER A 499 3.05 25.48 6.10
CA SER A 499 1.90 26.26 5.61
C SER A 499 0.56 25.80 6.20
N GLU A 500 0.35 24.48 6.36
CA GLU A 500 -0.88 23.93 6.95
C GLU A 500 -0.98 24.24 8.44
N THR A 501 0.14 24.19 9.17
CA THR A 501 0.22 24.59 10.58
C THR A 501 0.13 26.09 10.77
N ALA A 502 0.49 26.91 9.79
CA ALA A 502 0.23 28.35 9.83
C ALA A 502 -1.27 28.70 9.81
N GLN A 503 -2.08 27.95 9.03
CA GLN A 503 -3.52 28.23 8.89
C GLN A 503 -4.39 27.54 9.95
N ASN A 504 -3.99 26.37 10.47
CA ASN A 504 -4.78 25.56 11.41
C ASN A 504 -3.99 25.07 12.64
N GLY A 505 -2.91 25.77 13.02
CA GLY A 505 -1.96 25.35 14.05
C GLY A 505 -2.56 24.95 15.39
N TRP A 506 -3.54 25.71 15.89
CA TRP A 506 -4.21 25.42 17.16
C TRP A 506 -4.93 24.06 17.17
N LYS A 507 -5.45 23.59 16.02
CA LYS A 507 -6.13 22.28 15.91
C LYS A 507 -5.14 21.13 16.07
N ALA A 508 -3.92 21.29 15.55
CA ALA A 508 -2.86 20.30 15.70
C ALA A 508 -2.42 20.20 17.18
N VAL A 509 -2.24 21.34 17.84
CA VAL A 509 -1.93 21.40 19.28
C VAL A 509 -3.07 20.75 20.07
N ALA A 510 -4.31 21.18 19.86
CA ALA A 510 -5.49 20.63 20.53
C ALA A 510 -5.59 19.10 20.42
N PHE A 511 -5.44 18.56 19.20
CA PHE A 511 -5.53 17.14 18.95
C PHE A 511 -4.43 16.34 19.67
N THR A 512 -3.18 16.83 19.63
CA THR A 512 -2.05 16.14 20.30
C THR A 512 -2.11 16.23 21.82
N ARG A 513 -2.75 17.26 22.40
CA ARG A 513 -2.98 17.35 23.86
C ARG A 513 -4.12 16.45 24.33
N LEU A 514 -5.16 16.30 23.52
CA LEU A 514 -6.26 15.37 23.81
C LEU A 514 -5.88 13.90 23.57
N ILE A 515 -4.94 13.65 22.65
CA ILE A 515 -4.49 12.29 22.29
C ILE A 515 -2.98 12.21 22.44
N PRO A 516 -2.47 11.82 23.62
CA PRO A 516 -1.04 11.75 23.90
C PRO A 516 -0.39 10.53 23.23
N LEU A 517 -0.32 10.54 21.89
CA LEU A 517 0.39 9.53 21.10
C LEU A 517 1.91 9.70 21.15
N PHE A 518 2.38 10.89 21.51
CA PHE A 518 3.78 11.28 21.47
C PHE A 518 4.24 11.84 22.81
N PRO A 519 5.53 11.72 23.16
CA PRO A 519 6.08 12.28 24.39
C PRO A 519 5.88 13.80 24.50
N PHE A 520 5.37 14.25 25.65
CA PHE A 520 5.05 15.66 25.92
C PHE A 520 6.22 16.62 25.63
N ASN A 521 7.41 16.28 26.12
CA ASN A 521 8.59 17.12 25.97
C ASN A 521 8.96 17.29 24.49
N LEU A 522 8.97 16.20 23.72
CA LEU A 522 9.31 16.23 22.30
C LEU A 522 8.33 17.06 21.47
N LEU A 523 7.03 16.95 21.77
CA LEU A 523 6.00 17.73 21.10
C LEU A 523 6.21 19.24 21.29
N ASN A 524 6.60 19.68 22.48
CA ASN A 524 6.79 21.10 22.78
C ASN A 524 7.91 21.72 21.93
N PHE A 525 9.05 21.04 21.81
CA PHE A 525 10.13 21.47 20.92
C PHE A 525 9.71 21.39 19.44
N ALA A 526 9.02 20.32 19.04
CA ALA A 526 8.55 20.16 17.66
C ALA A 526 7.62 21.29 17.23
N PHE A 527 6.67 21.70 18.09
CA PHE A 527 5.79 22.83 17.80
C PHE A 527 6.55 24.17 17.74
N GLY A 528 7.59 24.36 18.55
CA GLY A 528 8.43 25.56 18.52
C GLY A 528 9.14 25.79 17.17
N LEU A 529 9.43 24.69 16.46
CA LEU A 529 10.03 24.70 15.12
C LEU A 529 9.04 25.02 13.99
N THR A 530 7.73 25.02 14.25
CA THR A 530 6.69 25.30 13.24
C THR A 530 6.32 26.80 13.21
N LYS A 531 5.48 27.24 12.26
CA LYS A 531 4.92 28.60 12.18
C LYS A 531 3.75 28.91 13.13
N ILE A 532 3.39 28.02 14.05
CA ILE A 532 2.27 28.27 14.98
C ILE A 532 2.59 29.49 15.85
N PRO A 533 1.72 30.52 15.91
CA PRO A 533 1.98 31.69 16.75
C PRO A 533 1.92 31.33 18.24
N PHE A 534 2.81 31.94 19.02
CA PHE A 534 2.98 31.62 20.45
C PHE A 534 1.68 31.71 21.27
N PRO A 535 0.84 32.76 21.14
CA PRO A 535 -0.40 32.85 21.90
C PRO A 535 -1.37 31.71 21.59
N GLN A 536 -1.48 31.30 20.33
CA GLN A 536 -2.34 30.17 19.94
C GLN A 536 -1.84 28.86 20.53
N TYR A 537 -0.52 28.65 20.55
CA TYR A 537 0.09 27.47 21.16
C TYR A 537 -0.13 27.43 22.69
N ALA A 538 0.08 28.54 23.38
CA ALA A 538 -0.05 28.64 24.83
C ALA A 538 -1.51 28.40 25.27
N VAL A 539 -2.47 29.10 24.64
CA VAL A 539 -3.89 28.98 24.96
C VAL A 539 -4.43 27.58 24.62
N ALA A 540 -4.08 27.05 23.44
CA ALA A 540 -4.51 25.69 23.06
C ALA A 540 -3.90 24.64 24.00
N THR A 541 -2.63 24.80 24.40
CA THR A 541 -1.99 23.88 25.35
C THR A 541 -2.69 23.92 26.71
N PHE A 542 -3.00 25.10 27.24
CA PHE A 542 -3.73 25.24 28.51
C PHE A 542 -5.12 24.59 28.46
N ILE A 543 -5.94 24.95 27.47
CA ILE A 543 -7.35 24.51 27.37
C ILE A 543 -7.44 23.01 27.14
N PHE A 544 -6.68 22.46 26.18
CA PHE A 544 -6.86 21.07 25.75
C PHE A 544 -6.11 20.06 26.63
N MET A 545 -5.20 20.51 27.48
CA MET A 545 -4.53 19.66 28.48
C MET A 545 -5.28 19.62 29.82
N LEU A 546 -6.15 20.59 30.08
CA LEU A 546 -6.91 20.70 31.33
C LEU A 546 -7.78 19.46 31.63
N PRO A 547 -8.59 18.91 30.70
CA PRO A 547 -9.43 17.74 31.00
C PRO A 547 -8.60 16.50 31.37
N GLY A 548 -7.50 16.27 30.65
CA GLY A 548 -6.57 15.17 30.95
C GLY A 548 -5.85 15.36 32.28
N THR A 549 -5.48 16.59 32.62
CA THR A 549 -4.83 16.93 33.90
C THR A 549 -5.77 16.72 35.08
N ILE A 550 -7.04 17.16 34.97
CA ILE A 550 -8.07 16.92 35.98
C ILE A 550 -8.23 15.42 36.22
N ALA A 551 -8.40 14.66 35.14
CA ALA A 551 -8.62 13.22 35.23
C ALA A 551 -7.43 12.48 35.85
N PHE A 552 -6.21 12.86 35.46
CA PHE A 552 -4.98 12.24 35.96
C PHE A 552 -4.69 12.60 37.42
N ILE A 553 -4.83 13.87 37.82
CA ILE A 553 -4.55 14.33 39.19
C ILE A 553 -5.58 13.76 40.17
N THR A 554 -6.87 13.80 39.82
CA THR A 554 -7.95 13.23 40.66
C THR A 554 -7.84 11.72 40.82
N PHE A 555 -7.43 11.01 39.76
CA PHE A 555 -7.10 9.59 39.84
C PHE A 555 -5.88 9.34 40.75
N SER A 556 -4.80 10.11 40.55
CA SER A 556 -3.53 9.95 41.29
C SER A 556 -3.68 10.26 42.78
N SER A 557 -4.49 11.26 43.16
CA SER A 557 -4.78 11.55 44.57
C SER A 557 -5.53 10.41 45.26
N SER A 558 -6.32 9.63 44.51
CA SER A 558 -7.14 8.53 45.03
C SER A 558 -6.39 7.19 45.08
N LEU A 559 -5.33 7.04 44.27
CA LEU A 559 -4.50 5.83 44.18
C LEU A 559 -3.87 5.44 45.53
N LEU A 560 -3.47 6.43 46.34
CA LEU A 560 -2.91 6.19 47.67
C LEU A 560 -3.96 5.69 48.69
N GLY A 561 -5.23 6.04 48.51
CA GLY A 561 -6.34 5.52 49.32
C GLY A 561 -6.66 4.06 48.99
N LEU A 562 -6.52 3.70 47.71
CA LEU A 562 -6.71 2.34 47.19
C LEU A 562 -5.66 1.35 47.69
N LEU A 563 -4.39 1.78 47.75
CA LEU A 563 -3.30 1.00 48.38
C LEU A 563 -3.53 0.77 49.88
N LYS A 564 -4.37 1.60 50.53
CA LYS A 564 -4.79 1.47 51.93
C LYS A 564 -6.18 0.79 52.07
N GLY A 565 -6.70 0.19 51.01
CA GLY A 565 -7.97 -0.57 51.01
C GLY A 565 -9.25 0.27 51.03
N LYS A 566 -9.18 1.59 50.88
CA LYS A 566 -10.35 2.48 50.84
C LYS A 566 -10.62 2.95 49.41
N VAL A 567 -11.71 2.46 48.81
CA VAL A 567 -12.17 2.92 47.50
C VAL A 567 -13.02 4.18 47.69
N SER A 568 -12.51 5.33 47.27
CA SER A 568 -13.18 6.63 47.43
C SER A 568 -14.02 7.00 46.20
N ARG A 569 -14.98 7.92 46.33
CA ARG A 569 -15.85 8.36 45.20
C ARG A 569 -15.04 9.03 44.09
N GLU A 570 -13.94 9.67 44.45
CA GLU A 570 -13.02 10.37 43.56
C GLU A 570 -12.29 9.41 42.60
N PHE A 571 -12.10 8.14 42.99
CA PHE A 571 -11.54 7.11 42.13
C PHE A 571 -12.45 6.79 40.94
N PHE A 572 -13.75 6.60 41.19
CA PHE A 572 -14.73 6.34 40.14
C PHE A 572 -14.94 7.56 39.25
N VAL A 573 -14.96 8.77 39.81
CA VAL A 573 -15.03 10.03 39.04
C VAL A 573 -13.81 10.18 38.13
N GLY A 574 -12.60 9.89 38.64
CA GLY A 574 -11.37 9.89 37.84
C GLY A 574 -11.41 8.91 36.68
N ILE A 575 -11.82 7.66 36.93
CA ILE A 575 -11.96 6.63 35.86
C ILE A 575 -13.00 7.04 34.82
N ILE A 576 -14.18 7.49 35.23
CA ILE A 576 -15.24 7.93 34.30
C ILE A 576 -14.75 9.10 33.45
N LEU A 577 -14.02 10.05 34.05
CA LEU A 577 -13.48 11.20 33.32
C LEU A 577 -12.38 10.79 32.33
N ILE A 578 -11.46 9.89 32.71
CA ILE A 578 -10.44 9.34 31.81
C ILE A 578 -11.10 8.61 30.63
N VAL A 579 -12.11 7.77 30.90
CA VAL A 579 -12.84 7.03 29.87
C VAL A 579 -13.58 7.99 28.93
N THR A 580 -14.30 8.97 29.47
CA THR A 580 -15.02 9.98 28.67
C THR A 580 -14.07 10.80 27.79
N VAL A 581 -12.97 11.32 28.35
CA VAL A 581 -11.96 12.08 27.58
C VAL A 581 -11.32 11.20 26.49
N SER A 582 -11.06 9.93 26.79
CA SER A 582 -10.52 8.96 25.81
C SER A 582 -11.51 8.59 24.70
N LEU A 583 -12.81 8.78 24.92
CA LEU A 583 -13.88 8.55 23.93
C LEU A 583 -14.17 9.78 23.05
N ILE A 584 -13.81 10.99 23.47
CA ILE A 584 -13.97 12.24 22.67
C ILE A 584 -13.36 12.11 21.26
N PRO A 585 -12.14 11.58 21.06
CA PRO A 585 -11.59 11.38 19.72
C PRO A 585 -12.41 10.45 18.84
N ARG A 586 -13.03 9.40 19.42
CA ARG A 586 -13.93 8.49 18.70
C ARG A 586 -15.22 9.20 18.31
N LEU A 587 -15.77 10.01 19.21
CA LEU A 587 -16.96 10.83 18.96
C LEU A 587 -16.71 11.94 17.92
N VAL A 588 -15.57 12.61 17.96
CA VAL A 588 -15.17 13.62 16.96
C VAL A 588 -14.90 12.97 15.61
N LYS A 589 -14.24 11.80 15.57
CA LYS A 589 -14.08 11.02 14.33
C LYS A 589 -15.43 10.53 13.79
N TRP A 590 -16.34 10.14 14.67
CA TRP A 590 -17.71 9.74 14.32
C TRP A 590 -18.53 10.92 13.77
N TYR A 591 -18.43 12.10 14.37
CA TYR A 591 -19.10 13.33 13.93
C TYR A 591 -18.51 13.90 12.62
N ARG A 592 -17.17 13.96 12.50
CA ARG A 592 -16.48 14.48 11.31
C ARG A 592 -16.59 13.57 10.09
N ASN A 593 -16.99 12.31 10.27
CA ASN A 593 -17.34 11.39 9.19
C ASN A 593 -18.73 11.66 8.57
N ARG A 594 -19.38 12.79 8.90
CA ARG A 594 -20.64 13.26 8.29
C ARG A 594 -20.48 14.11 7.02
N GLU A 595 -19.28 14.30 6.47
CA GLU A 595 -19.16 14.75 5.07
C GLU A 595 -19.76 13.70 4.11
N PRO A 596 -20.34 14.10 2.95
CA PRO A 596 -21.08 13.19 2.10
C PRO A 596 -20.13 12.15 1.53
N ARG A 597 -20.24 10.91 2.01
CA ARG A 597 -19.66 9.73 1.37
C ARG A 597 -20.47 9.43 0.10
N PRO A 598 -19.85 8.83 -0.93
CA PRO A 598 -20.57 8.41 -2.13
C PRO A 598 -21.84 7.64 -1.75
N GLU A 599 -22.97 7.98 -2.37
CA GLU A 599 -24.28 7.40 -2.05
C GLU A 599 -24.26 5.88 -2.25
N ILE A 600 -24.27 5.15 -1.14
CA ILE A 600 -24.58 3.73 -1.12
C ILE A 600 -26.11 3.63 -1.07
N PRO A 601 -26.77 2.87 -1.96
CA PRO A 601 -28.23 2.72 -1.95
C PRO A 601 -28.75 2.32 -0.57
N TRP A 602 -29.85 2.93 -0.13
CA TRP A 602 -30.41 2.76 1.23
C TRP A 602 -30.67 1.28 1.61
N SER A 603 -30.99 0.45 0.61
CA SER A 603 -31.22 -0.99 0.75
C SER A 603 -29.96 -1.76 1.15
N LEU A 604 -28.80 -1.41 0.58
CA LEU A 604 -27.51 -2.05 0.88
C LEU A 604 -27.00 -1.65 2.27
N ARG A 605 -27.20 -0.38 2.65
CA ARG A 605 -26.86 0.12 3.99
C ARG A 605 -27.68 -0.58 5.08
N ARG A 606 -28.98 -0.79 4.84
CA ARG A 606 -29.88 -1.53 5.75
C ARG A 606 -29.50 -3.01 5.82
N SER A 607 -29.17 -3.65 4.68
CA SER A 607 -28.68 -5.04 4.66
C SER A 607 -27.40 -5.20 5.50
N LEU A 608 -26.38 -4.38 5.26
CA LEU A 608 -25.10 -4.47 5.98
C LEU A 608 -25.25 -4.20 7.49
N GLN A 609 -26.15 -3.29 7.88
CA GLN A 609 -26.44 -3.03 9.29
C GLN A 609 -27.19 -4.19 9.96
N CYS A 610 -28.18 -4.79 9.30
CA CYS A 610 -28.86 -5.99 9.81
C CYS A 610 -27.92 -7.19 9.90
N LYS A 611 -27.02 -7.38 8.93
CA LYS A 611 -26.02 -8.45 8.93
C LYS A 611 -24.98 -8.26 10.03
N ALA A 612 -24.51 -7.03 10.26
CA ALA A 612 -23.60 -6.71 11.37
C ALA A 612 -24.26 -6.94 12.75
N ALA A 613 -25.55 -6.60 12.90
CA ALA A 613 -26.31 -6.88 14.11
C ALA A 613 -26.50 -8.39 14.34
N ALA A 614 -26.77 -9.17 13.28
CA ALA A 614 -26.87 -10.63 13.37
C ALA A 614 -25.53 -11.30 13.72
N ILE A 615 -24.41 -10.81 13.18
CA ILE A 615 -23.06 -11.29 13.55
C ILE A 615 -22.74 -10.95 15.01
N ALA A 616 -23.07 -9.73 15.46
CA ALA A 616 -22.88 -9.35 16.85
C ALA A 616 -23.76 -10.17 17.80
N ALA A 617 -25.01 -10.45 17.42
CA ALA A 617 -25.90 -11.33 18.18
C ALA A 617 -25.33 -12.76 18.25
N LEU A 618 -24.93 -13.36 17.11
CA LEU A 618 -24.29 -14.68 17.07
C LEU A 618 -23.01 -14.76 17.90
N ALA A 619 -22.18 -13.72 17.88
CA ALA A 619 -20.97 -13.65 18.70
C ALA A 619 -21.30 -13.55 20.19
N ALA A 620 -22.36 -12.81 20.57
CA ALA A 620 -22.85 -12.75 21.94
C ALA A 620 -23.47 -14.08 22.40
N THR A 621 -24.21 -14.78 21.54
CA THR A 621 -24.74 -16.12 21.84
C THR A 621 -23.61 -17.14 21.96
N ALA A 622 -22.59 -17.08 21.09
CA ALA A 622 -21.41 -17.94 21.18
C ALA A 622 -20.60 -17.68 22.46
N ALA A 623 -20.45 -16.41 22.87
CA ALA A 623 -19.82 -16.04 24.14
C ALA A 623 -20.65 -16.49 25.36
N GLY A 624 -21.98 -16.39 25.28
CA GLY A 624 -22.90 -16.89 26.31
C GLY A 624 -22.89 -18.41 26.43
N VAL A 625 -22.83 -19.13 25.31
CA VAL A 625 -22.66 -20.59 25.26
C VAL A 625 -21.29 -20.99 25.79
N TYR A 626 -20.22 -20.27 25.45
CA TYR A 626 -18.89 -20.48 26.01
C TYR A 626 -18.85 -20.27 27.54
N GLY A 627 -19.53 -19.24 28.04
CA GLY A 627 -19.69 -19.00 29.48
C GLY A 627 -20.53 -20.06 30.20
N ALA A 628 -21.58 -20.58 29.55
CA ALA A 628 -22.38 -21.69 30.07
C ALA A 628 -21.57 -23.00 30.09
N ILE A 629 -20.80 -23.28 29.03
CA ILE A 629 -19.90 -24.43 28.93
C ILE A 629 -18.83 -24.36 30.03
N GLN A 630 -18.25 -23.18 30.31
CA GLN A 630 -17.30 -22.99 31.43
C GLN A 630 -17.93 -23.28 32.80
N LYS A 631 -19.20 -22.90 33.02
CA LYS A 631 -19.93 -23.20 34.26
C LYS A 631 -20.17 -24.69 34.46
N TYR A 632 -20.52 -25.43 33.39
CA TYR A 632 -20.66 -26.89 33.44
C TYR A 632 -19.31 -27.62 33.52
N PHE A 633 -18.24 -27.04 32.98
CA PHE A 633 -16.88 -27.57 33.07
C PHE A 633 -16.31 -27.56 34.49
N TRP A 634 -16.68 -26.60 35.34
CA TRP A 634 -16.26 -26.59 36.75
C TRP A 634 -16.87 -27.77 37.53
N ALA A 635 -18.13 -28.12 37.24
CA ALA A 635 -18.78 -29.30 37.82
C ALA A 635 -18.18 -30.62 37.30
N LEU A 636 -17.81 -30.67 36.02
CA LEU A 636 -17.17 -31.85 35.40
C LEU A 636 -15.72 -32.06 35.87
N ASN A 637 -14.94 -30.97 36.00
CA ASN A 637 -13.59 -31.04 36.56
C ASN A 637 -13.61 -31.43 38.03
N ALA A 638 -14.54 -30.88 38.83
CA ALA A 638 -14.72 -31.32 40.22
C ALA A 638 -15.03 -32.83 40.30
N TYR A 639 -15.86 -33.35 39.39
CA TYR A 639 -16.20 -34.78 39.33
C TYR A 639 -15.02 -35.65 38.87
N LEU A 640 -14.22 -35.17 37.90
CA LEU A 640 -13.02 -35.85 37.40
C LEU A 640 -11.89 -35.89 38.43
N TYR A 641 -11.71 -34.83 39.22
CA TYR A 641 -10.77 -34.83 40.35
C TYR A 641 -11.19 -35.81 41.45
N THR A 642 -12.49 -35.97 41.72
CA THR A 642 -13.00 -37.00 42.65
C THR A 642 -12.76 -38.41 42.11
N ILE A 643 -12.82 -38.61 40.80
CA ILE A 643 -12.51 -39.89 40.16
C ILE A 643 -11.00 -40.18 40.20
N GLU A 644 -10.14 -39.21 39.88
CA GLU A 644 -8.68 -39.35 40.00
C GLU A 644 -8.25 -39.62 41.45
N PHE A 645 -8.84 -38.93 42.42
CA PHE A 645 -8.55 -39.14 43.85
C PHE A 645 -8.98 -40.53 44.32
N ASN A 646 -10.16 -41.02 43.88
CA ASN A 646 -10.61 -42.38 44.18
C ASN A 646 -9.78 -43.45 43.44
N LEU A 647 -9.34 -43.20 42.21
CA LEU A 647 -8.49 -44.11 41.44
C LEU A 647 -7.09 -44.23 42.05
N LEU A 648 -6.50 -43.13 42.53
CA LEU A 648 -5.23 -43.15 43.26
C LEU A 648 -5.36 -43.81 44.64
N PHE A 649 -6.49 -43.60 45.32
CA PHE A 649 -6.78 -44.25 46.61
C PHE A 649 -6.98 -45.78 46.47
N VAL A 650 -7.60 -46.23 45.39
CA VAL A 650 -7.80 -47.66 45.08
C VAL A 650 -6.52 -48.31 44.57
N ALA A 651 -5.75 -47.63 43.71
CA ALA A 651 -4.45 -48.10 43.23
C ALA A 651 -3.41 -48.23 44.35
N HIS A 652 -3.51 -47.44 45.43
CA HIS A 652 -2.65 -47.57 46.60
C HIS A 652 -3.05 -48.74 47.53
N ARG A 653 -4.31 -49.20 47.47
CA ARG A 653 -4.82 -50.32 48.29
C ARG A 653 -4.67 -51.68 47.62
N LEU A 654 -4.66 -51.72 46.29
CA LEU A 654 -4.52 -52.94 45.50
C LEU A 654 -3.08 -53.06 45.02
N GLY A 655 -2.19 -53.49 45.93
CA GLY A 655 -0.86 -53.95 45.56
C GLY A 655 -0.95 -55.19 44.66
N ASP A 656 -0.15 -55.18 43.59
CA ASP A 656 0.13 -56.26 42.65
C ASP A 656 -1.06 -57.09 42.13
N GLY A 657 -1.50 -56.74 40.91
CA GLY A 657 -1.65 -57.76 39.87
C GLY A 657 -3.03 -58.29 39.49
N ASP A 658 -4.15 -57.69 39.90
CA ASP A 658 -5.48 -58.12 39.43
C ASP A 658 -6.11 -57.14 38.42
N LEU A 659 -5.79 -57.34 37.13
CA LEU A 659 -6.39 -56.61 36.01
C LEU A 659 -7.86 -57.03 35.76
N ALA A 660 -8.30 -58.18 36.26
CA ALA A 660 -9.67 -58.67 36.06
C ALA A 660 -10.68 -57.90 36.93
N GLY A 661 -10.30 -57.56 38.17
CA GLY A 661 -11.09 -56.67 39.04
C GLY A 661 -11.23 -55.23 38.51
N PHE A 662 -10.22 -54.72 37.80
CA PHE A 662 -10.26 -53.38 37.18
C PHE A 662 -11.24 -53.29 35.99
N VAL A 663 -11.33 -54.37 35.20
CA VAL A 663 -12.26 -54.46 34.06
C VAL A 663 -13.70 -54.64 34.52
N GLU A 664 -13.94 -55.33 35.64
CA GLU A 664 -15.29 -55.51 36.21
C GLU A 664 -15.84 -54.21 36.83
N TYR A 665 -14.97 -53.35 37.35
CA TYR A 665 -15.32 -52.02 37.88
C TYR A 665 -15.73 -51.00 36.79
N LEU A 666 -15.18 -51.11 35.58
CA LEU A 666 -15.49 -50.20 34.45
C LEU A 666 -16.72 -50.61 33.63
N ARG A 667 -17.21 -51.84 33.81
CA ARG A 667 -18.37 -52.42 33.10
C ARG A 667 -19.70 -51.64 33.22
N PRO A 668 -19.99 -50.83 34.27
CA PRO A 668 -21.25 -50.09 34.36
C PRO A 668 -21.29 -48.76 33.59
N MET A 669 -20.19 -48.29 32.99
CA MET A 669 -20.21 -47.05 32.22
C MET A 669 -20.88 -47.25 30.86
N SER A 670 -22.15 -46.84 30.76
CA SER A 670 -22.93 -46.95 29.53
C SER A 670 -22.22 -46.30 28.33
N ASN A 671 -22.29 -46.97 27.17
CA ASN A 671 -21.67 -46.56 25.89
C ASN A 671 -21.91 -45.09 25.50
N ALA A 672 -22.96 -44.45 26.03
CA ALA A 672 -23.29 -43.04 25.80
C ALA A 672 -22.31 -42.06 26.49
N ARG A 673 -21.75 -42.38 27.66
CA ARG A 673 -20.84 -41.48 28.40
C ARG A 673 -19.44 -41.46 27.80
N ALA A 674 -18.93 -42.60 27.36
CA ALA A 674 -17.66 -42.68 26.62
C ALA A 674 -17.76 -41.97 25.26
N ALA A 675 -18.90 -42.09 24.58
CA ALA A 675 -19.17 -41.38 23.32
C ALA A 675 -19.25 -39.85 23.50
N GLY A 676 -19.80 -39.37 24.61
CA GLY A 676 -19.87 -37.94 24.93
C GLY A 676 -18.50 -37.29 25.15
N ILE A 677 -17.58 -37.99 25.83
CA ILE A 677 -16.22 -37.49 26.09
C ILE A 677 -15.40 -37.47 24.78
N ALA A 678 -15.54 -38.50 23.93
CA ALA A 678 -14.88 -38.56 22.62
C ALA A 678 -15.36 -37.42 21.69
N LEU A 679 -16.65 -37.11 21.69
CA LEU A 679 -17.23 -36.03 20.88
C LEU A 679 -16.67 -34.64 21.27
N VAL A 680 -16.53 -34.38 22.57
CA VAL A 680 -16.00 -33.11 23.08
C VAL A 680 -14.52 -32.94 22.70
N CYS A 681 -13.70 -33.98 22.87
CA CYS A 681 -12.29 -33.95 22.50
C CYS A 681 -12.06 -33.75 20.99
N GLN A 682 -12.86 -34.42 20.14
CA GLN A 682 -12.77 -34.27 18.68
C GLN A 682 -13.18 -32.87 18.21
N THR A 683 -14.22 -32.30 18.82
CA THR A 683 -14.73 -30.96 18.48
C THR A 683 -13.73 -29.87 18.87
N MET A 684 -13.04 -30.02 20.01
CA MET A 684 -11.99 -29.09 20.43
C MET A 684 -10.74 -29.16 19.54
N HIS A 685 -10.33 -30.34 19.08
CA HIS A 685 -9.16 -30.50 18.21
C HIS A 685 -9.38 -29.95 16.80
N THR A 686 -10.61 -30.04 16.28
CA THR A 686 -10.99 -29.54 14.94
C THR A 686 -11.06 -28.01 14.89
N PHE A 687 -11.39 -27.37 16.03
CA PHE A 687 -11.42 -25.91 16.15
C PHE A 687 -10.02 -25.29 16.31
N ALA A 688 -9.07 -26.03 16.89
CA ALA A 688 -7.71 -25.56 17.14
C ALA A 688 -6.74 -25.76 15.97
N PHE A 689 -6.89 -26.83 15.16
CA PHE A 689 -5.94 -27.19 14.10
C PHE A 689 -6.64 -27.72 12.82
N PRO A 690 -7.03 -26.85 11.87
CA PRO A 690 -7.88 -27.24 10.73
C PRO A 690 -7.19 -28.05 9.61
N PHE A 691 -5.91 -28.42 9.71
CA PHE A 691 -5.14 -29.03 8.60
C PHE A 691 -4.34 -30.31 8.91
N SER A 692 -4.65 -31.07 9.98
CA SER A 692 -3.94 -32.34 10.27
C SER A 692 -4.90 -33.53 10.46
N PRO A 693 -5.34 -34.23 9.39
CA PRO A 693 -6.41 -35.23 9.52
C PRO A 693 -5.94 -36.69 9.69
N LEU A 694 -4.63 -37.00 9.65
CA LEU A 694 -4.20 -38.38 9.37
C LEU A 694 -3.70 -39.22 10.56
N ARG A 695 -3.36 -38.64 11.72
CA ARG A 695 -2.79 -39.43 12.84
C ARG A 695 -3.77 -39.80 13.96
N THR A 696 -4.87 -39.07 14.12
CA THR A 696 -5.88 -39.32 15.18
C THR A 696 -6.92 -40.36 14.79
N THR A 697 -7.23 -40.49 13.51
CA THR A 697 -8.20 -41.44 12.94
C THR A 697 -7.75 -42.89 13.12
N ALA A 698 -6.45 -43.19 12.98
CA ALA A 698 -5.92 -44.54 13.17
C ALA A 698 -5.97 -45.01 14.63
N ALA A 699 -5.70 -44.12 15.60
CA ALA A 699 -5.74 -44.45 17.03
C ALA A 699 -7.18 -44.67 17.56
N PHE A 700 -8.16 -43.93 17.04
CA PHE A 700 -9.56 -44.05 17.46
C PHE A 700 -10.28 -45.26 16.85
N THR A 701 -9.95 -45.62 15.61
CA THR A 701 -10.52 -46.80 14.95
C THR A 701 -10.02 -48.10 15.58
N ALA A 702 -8.79 -48.10 16.12
CA ALA A 702 -8.20 -49.22 16.84
C ALA A 702 -8.80 -49.43 18.25
N ALA A 703 -9.30 -48.38 18.91
CA ALA A 703 -9.78 -48.46 20.29
C ALA A 703 -11.26 -48.89 20.47
N PHE A 704 -12.11 -48.68 19.46
CA PHE A 704 -13.58 -48.87 19.61
C PHE A 704 -14.25 -49.65 18.46
N GLY A 705 -13.47 -50.43 17.71
CA GLY A 705 -13.85 -51.27 16.57
C GLY A 705 -15.34 -51.36 16.23
N THR A 706 -15.87 -50.43 15.40
CA THR A 706 -17.13 -50.59 14.67
C THR A 706 -17.18 -49.69 13.41
N PRO A 707 -17.93 -50.07 12.34
CA PRO A 707 -18.10 -49.25 11.12
C PRO A 707 -18.84 -47.92 11.33
N ALA A 708 -19.56 -47.76 12.45
CA ALA A 708 -20.36 -46.56 12.75
C ALA A 708 -19.51 -45.30 13.02
N GLY A 709 -18.27 -45.45 13.52
CA GLY A 709 -17.38 -44.33 13.80
C GLY A 709 -16.90 -43.59 12.54
N VAL A 710 -16.71 -44.31 11.43
CA VAL A 710 -16.25 -43.74 10.15
C VAL A 710 -17.37 -42.93 9.48
N ALA A 711 -18.61 -43.41 9.54
CA ALA A 711 -19.78 -42.69 9.03
C ALA A 711 -20.06 -41.38 9.80
N TYR A 712 -19.79 -41.37 11.11
CA TYR A 712 -20.06 -40.23 11.98
C TYR A 712 -19.03 -39.08 11.80
N VAL A 713 -17.76 -39.43 11.61
CA VAL A 713 -16.68 -38.46 11.33
C VAL A 713 -16.83 -37.82 9.94
N GLY A 714 -17.33 -38.58 8.95
CA GLY A 714 -17.67 -38.04 7.63
C GLY A 714 -18.83 -37.03 7.65
N GLY A 715 -19.86 -37.29 8.48
CA GLY A 715 -21.03 -36.41 8.61
C GLY A 715 -20.71 -35.06 9.26
N ALA A 716 -19.89 -35.04 10.31
CA ALA A 716 -19.50 -33.81 10.99
C ALA A 716 -18.63 -32.88 10.10
N GLY A 717 -17.73 -33.47 9.30
CA GLY A 717 -16.91 -32.71 8.33
C GLY A 717 -17.74 -32.03 7.24
N LEU A 718 -18.82 -32.68 6.78
CA LEU A 718 -19.74 -32.15 5.77
C LEU A 718 -20.61 -30.99 6.31
N VAL A 719 -21.02 -31.05 7.58
CA VAL A 719 -21.77 -29.95 8.23
C VAL A 719 -20.88 -28.72 8.42
N VAL A 720 -19.63 -28.90 8.83
CA VAL A 720 -18.67 -27.80 9.00
C VAL A 720 -18.29 -27.16 7.65
N ALA A 721 -18.07 -27.97 6.61
CA ALA A 721 -17.83 -27.47 5.26
C ALA A 721 -19.06 -26.74 4.68
N GLY A 722 -20.26 -27.27 4.93
CA GLY A 722 -21.54 -26.66 4.52
C GLY A 722 -21.79 -25.32 5.20
N LEU A 723 -21.59 -25.24 6.51
CA LEU A 723 -21.73 -23.99 7.28
C LEU A 723 -20.66 -22.95 6.91
N SER A 724 -19.42 -23.39 6.63
CA SER A 724 -18.35 -22.52 6.17
C SER A 724 -18.62 -21.94 4.77
N ALA A 725 -19.20 -22.75 3.88
CA ALA A 725 -19.63 -22.30 2.54
C ALA A 725 -20.84 -21.34 2.60
N LEU A 726 -21.80 -21.60 3.50
CA LEU A 726 -22.94 -20.71 3.80
C LEU A 726 -22.48 -19.37 4.37
N PHE A 727 -21.51 -19.37 5.29
CA PHE A 727 -20.93 -18.16 5.88
C PHE A 727 -20.12 -17.36 4.84
N GLY A 728 -19.36 -18.05 3.99
CA GLY A 728 -18.65 -17.46 2.85
C GLY A 728 -19.60 -16.76 1.87
N ARG A 729 -20.74 -17.37 1.53
CA ARG A 729 -21.75 -16.75 0.64
C ARG A 729 -22.58 -15.65 1.31
N PHE A 730 -22.87 -15.72 2.61
CA PHE A 730 -23.54 -14.63 3.34
C PHE A 730 -22.71 -13.34 3.37
N CYS A 731 -21.37 -13.48 3.44
CA CYS A 731 -20.41 -12.38 3.41
C CYS A 731 -20.13 -11.84 1.99
N LEU A 732 -20.10 -12.71 0.98
CA LEU A 732 -19.67 -12.36 -0.39
C LEU A 732 -20.83 -12.11 -1.39
N GLY A 733 -22.05 -12.57 -1.09
CA GLY A 733 -23.19 -12.50 -2.00
C GLY A 733 -23.64 -11.07 -2.34
N ASP A 734 -23.58 -10.15 -1.37
CA ASP A 734 -23.97 -8.73 -1.58
C ASP A 734 -22.84 -7.90 -2.21
N LEU A 735 -21.60 -8.43 -2.25
CA LEU A 735 -20.44 -7.78 -2.86
C LEU A 735 -20.28 -8.13 -4.35
N ALA A 736 -20.92 -9.21 -4.81
CA ALA A 736 -20.87 -9.63 -6.21
C ALA A 736 -21.50 -8.60 -7.18
N PRO A 737 -22.63 -7.93 -6.87
CA PRO A 737 -23.15 -6.84 -7.70
C PRO A 737 -22.19 -5.66 -7.78
N LEU A 738 -21.49 -5.30 -6.68
CA LEU A 738 -20.46 -4.26 -6.69
C LEU A 738 -19.25 -4.64 -7.56
N HIS A 739 -18.86 -5.93 -7.56
CA HIS A 739 -17.78 -6.41 -8.44
C HIS A 739 -18.15 -6.33 -9.93
N TYR A 740 -19.43 -6.51 -10.28
CA TYR A 740 -19.93 -6.43 -11.65
C TYR A 740 -20.29 -4.99 -12.09
N GLN A 741 -20.82 -4.17 -11.19
CA GLN A 741 -21.19 -2.78 -11.44
C GLN A 741 -19.97 -1.86 -11.55
N TYR A 742 -18.87 -2.18 -10.82
CA TYR A 742 -17.57 -1.52 -10.99
C TYR A 742 -16.85 -1.94 -12.30
N ARG A 743 -17.34 -2.98 -13.00
CA ARG A 743 -16.80 -3.49 -14.27
C ARG A 743 -17.76 -3.35 -15.47
N GLY A 744 -18.91 -2.70 -15.30
CA GLY A 744 -19.83 -2.37 -16.40
C GLY A 744 -20.40 -3.55 -17.19
N ARG A 745 -20.65 -4.72 -16.57
CA ARG A 745 -21.28 -5.88 -17.24
C ARG A 745 -22.68 -6.17 -16.70
N GLU A 746 -23.62 -6.50 -17.57
CA GLU A 746 -24.96 -6.99 -17.19
C GLU A 746 -24.89 -8.37 -16.51
N PRO A 747 -25.81 -8.69 -15.57
CA PRO A 747 -25.80 -9.93 -14.83
C PRO A 747 -26.27 -11.10 -15.72
N LEU A 748 -25.38 -12.06 -15.97
CA LEU A 748 -25.79 -13.41 -16.39
C LEU A 748 -26.60 -14.03 -15.25
N THR A 749 -27.85 -14.42 -15.50
CA THR A 749 -28.65 -15.19 -14.54
C THR A 749 -27.94 -16.51 -14.25
N PRO A 750 -27.47 -16.76 -13.02
CA PRO A 750 -26.79 -18.02 -12.71
C PRO A 750 -27.87 -19.11 -12.60
N THR A 751 -27.90 -20.05 -13.56
CA THR A 751 -28.70 -21.28 -13.39
C THR A 751 -28.07 -22.13 -12.27
N PRO A 752 -28.83 -22.54 -11.23
CA PRO A 752 -28.26 -23.18 -10.05
C PRO A 752 -28.05 -24.68 -10.30
N ALA A 753 -27.04 -25.03 -11.10
CA ALA A 753 -26.67 -26.43 -11.34
C ALA A 753 -26.30 -27.17 -10.03
N TRP A 754 -25.72 -26.46 -9.06
CA TRP A 754 -25.26 -27.01 -7.79
C TRP A 754 -26.39 -27.58 -6.91
N ALA A 755 -27.58 -26.99 -6.96
CA ALA A 755 -28.72 -27.41 -6.13
C ALA A 755 -29.25 -28.80 -6.53
N ALA A 756 -29.21 -29.14 -7.83
CA ALA A 756 -29.56 -30.46 -8.33
C ALA A 756 -28.53 -31.53 -7.89
N TRP A 757 -27.24 -31.20 -7.91
CA TRP A 757 -26.17 -32.10 -7.48
C TRP A 757 -26.20 -32.39 -5.97
N SER A 758 -26.47 -31.38 -5.16
CA SER A 758 -26.61 -31.57 -3.72
C SER A 758 -27.87 -32.37 -3.36
N ALA A 759 -28.96 -32.25 -4.13
CA ALA A 759 -30.16 -33.06 -3.92
C ALA A 759 -29.92 -34.54 -4.28
N GLY A 760 -29.13 -34.80 -5.34
CA GLY A 760 -28.66 -36.15 -5.68
C GLY A 760 -27.77 -36.75 -4.59
N ALA A 761 -26.87 -35.96 -4.00
CA ALA A 761 -26.04 -36.41 -2.88
C ALA A 761 -26.86 -36.73 -1.62
N MET A 762 -27.90 -35.96 -1.32
CA MET A 762 -28.82 -36.25 -0.21
C MET A 762 -29.66 -37.50 -0.46
N ALA A 763 -30.09 -37.73 -1.70
CA ALA A 763 -30.83 -38.94 -2.09
C ALA A 763 -29.99 -40.23 -1.97
N ALA A 764 -28.66 -40.11 -2.03
CA ALA A 764 -27.73 -41.22 -1.86
C ALA A 764 -27.64 -41.75 -0.41
N ILE A 765 -28.14 -40.99 0.58
CA ILE A 765 -28.04 -41.32 2.01
C ILE A 765 -29.19 -42.27 2.43
N PRO A 766 -28.91 -43.44 3.02
CA PRO A 766 -29.93 -44.34 3.53
C PRO A 766 -30.77 -43.70 4.65
N GLY A 767 -32.10 -43.77 4.54
CA GLY A 767 -33.04 -43.21 5.53
C GLY A 767 -33.48 -41.76 5.28
N PHE A 768 -32.88 -41.06 4.32
CA PHE A 768 -33.30 -39.68 3.99
C PHE A 768 -34.58 -39.67 3.13
N PRO A 769 -35.62 -38.87 3.48
CA PRO A 769 -36.90 -38.87 2.79
C PRO A 769 -36.82 -38.17 1.42
N LEU A 770 -37.10 -38.90 0.33
CA LEU A 770 -36.98 -38.42 -1.05
C LEU A 770 -37.91 -37.22 -1.37
N LEU A 771 -39.05 -37.12 -0.67
CA LEU A 771 -39.97 -35.98 -0.74
C LEU A 771 -39.32 -34.66 -0.35
N ALA A 772 -38.36 -34.68 0.59
CA ALA A 772 -37.62 -33.48 1.01
C ALA A 772 -36.65 -33.01 -0.09
N CYS A 773 -36.06 -33.94 -0.86
CA CYS A 773 -35.22 -33.59 -2.01
C CYS A 773 -36.04 -32.96 -3.15
N GLY A 774 -37.27 -33.43 -3.37
CA GLY A 774 -38.18 -32.85 -4.38
C GLY A 774 -38.62 -31.42 -4.06
N LEU A 775 -38.98 -31.15 -2.80
CA LEU A 775 -39.30 -29.79 -2.31
C LEU A 775 -38.09 -28.85 -2.42
N TRP A 776 -36.89 -29.36 -2.14
CA TRP A 776 -35.66 -28.59 -2.20
C TRP A 776 -35.28 -28.18 -3.63
N ILE A 777 -35.53 -29.03 -4.64
CA ILE A 777 -35.34 -28.69 -6.05
C ILE A 777 -36.44 -27.74 -6.56
N GLY A 778 -37.70 -27.98 -6.16
CA GLY A 778 -38.85 -27.19 -6.57
C GLY A 778 -38.77 -25.71 -6.16
N GLY A 779 -38.15 -25.42 -5.02
CA GLY A 779 -37.92 -24.05 -4.53
C GLY A 779 -36.99 -23.20 -5.39
N PHE A 780 -36.17 -23.81 -6.26
CA PHE A 780 -35.17 -23.10 -7.08
C PHE A 780 -35.44 -23.11 -8.59
N ARG A 781 -36.65 -23.53 -9.04
CA ARG A 781 -37.10 -23.53 -10.45
C ARG A 781 -36.08 -24.14 -11.44
N ILE A 782 -35.52 -25.30 -11.10
CA ILE A 782 -34.50 -26.00 -11.91
C ILE A 782 -35.14 -26.78 -13.07
N PRO A 783 -34.56 -26.80 -14.28
CA PRO A 783 -35.11 -27.56 -15.41
C PRO A 783 -35.21 -29.07 -15.10
N LEU A 784 -36.41 -29.63 -15.32
CA LEU A 784 -36.82 -30.97 -14.87
C LEU A 784 -35.84 -32.09 -15.30
N GLY A 785 -35.33 -32.06 -16.54
CA GLY A 785 -34.44 -33.09 -17.06
C GLY A 785 -33.11 -33.24 -16.30
N ARG A 786 -32.54 -32.14 -15.78
CA ARG A 786 -31.29 -32.19 -15.00
C ARG A 786 -31.51 -32.65 -13.56
N SER A 787 -32.65 -32.27 -12.98
CA SER A 787 -33.07 -32.71 -11.65
C SER A 787 -33.31 -34.22 -11.59
N VAL A 788 -33.96 -34.76 -12.64
CA VAL A 788 -34.21 -36.20 -12.77
C VAL A 788 -32.90 -36.97 -12.86
N ALA A 789 -31.97 -36.55 -13.72
CA ALA A 789 -30.66 -37.22 -13.90
C ALA A 789 -29.81 -37.26 -12.63
N ALA A 790 -29.77 -36.17 -11.85
CA ALA A 790 -29.00 -36.11 -10.61
C ALA A 790 -29.61 -36.98 -9.49
N LEU A 791 -30.95 -37.03 -9.40
CA LEU A 791 -31.64 -37.89 -8.44
C LEU A 791 -31.54 -39.37 -8.80
N THR A 792 -31.58 -39.72 -10.09
CA THR A 792 -31.36 -41.12 -10.53
C THR A 792 -29.95 -41.57 -10.22
N ALA A 793 -28.93 -40.74 -10.49
CA ALA A 793 -27.55 -41.07 -10.12
C ALA A 793 -27.40 -41.30 -8.59
N GLY A 794 -28.01 -40.44 -7.76
CA GLY A 794 -28.02 -40.61 -6.30
C GLY A 794 -28.71 -41.89 -5.83
N LEU A 795 -29.84 -42.26 -6.45
CA LEU A 795 -30.56 -43.50 -6.14
C LEU A 795 -29.79 -44.75 -6.58
N VAL A 796 -29.12 -44.70 -7.73
CA VAL A 796 -28.24 -45.80 -8.20
C VAL A 796 -27.07 -45.99 -7.23
N VAL A 797 -26.43 -44.91 -6.79
CA VAL A 797 -25.36 -44.98 -5.78
C VAL A 797 -25.88 -45.53 -4.46
N ARG A 798 -27.08 -45.13 -4.02
CA ARG A 798 -27.72 -45.70 -2.82
C ARG A 798 -27.97 -47.19 -2.97
N MET A 799 -28.48 -47.62 -4.11
CA MET A 799 -28.76 -49.02 -4.41
C MET A 799 -27.48 -49.86 -4.40
N LEU A 800 -26.42 -49.38 -5.04
CA LEU A 800 -25.08 -50.00 -5.04
C LEU A 800 -24.47 -50.06 -3.63
N LEU A 801 -24.61 -49.00 -2.82
CA LEU A 801 -24.16 -48.99 -1.42
C LEU A 801 -24.94 -49.99 -0.58
N SER A 802 -26.26 -50.09 -0.74
CA SER A 802 -27.06 -51.10 -0.02
C SER A 802 -26.80 -52.54 -0.47
N LEU A 803 -26.37 -52.75 -1.71
CA LEU A 803 -25.90 -54.04 -2.24
C LEU A 803 -24.49 -54.40 -1.76
N ALA A 804 -23.65 -53.41 -1.42
CA ALA A 804 -22.31 -53.62 -0.85
C ALA A 804 -22.33 -53.75 0.69
N ILE A 805 -23.42 -53.35 1.35
CA ILE A 805 -23.64 -53.48 2.81
C ILE A 805 -24.33 -54.81 3.16
N ARG A 806 -25.01 -55.46 2.21
CA ARG A 806 -25.45 -56.86 2.30
C ARG A 806 -24.34 -57.77 1.77
#